data_AF-A0A448UAV0-F1
#
_entry.id   AF-A0A448UAV0-F1
#
_cell.length_a   1.000
_cell.length_b   1.000
_cell.length_c   1.000
_cell.angle_alpha   90.00
_cell.angle_beta   90.00
_cell.angle_gamma   90.00
#
_symmetry.space_group_name_H-M   'P 1'
#
loop_
_entity.id
_entity.type
_entity.pdbx_description
1 polymer ?
#
loop_
_entity_poly.entity_id
_entity_poly.type
_entity_poly.pdbx_seq_one_letter_code
_entity_poly.pdbx_strand_id
1 'polypeptide(L)'
;MKKITPQSLHTLLAESLETTDFVTILNAIIDFLRKGGVRHASGRLDMLLHTLERDKTLCGTFGSRFYAWLTKVHIYPALVGLGIFSRSGFSRELGIRIYERFSPSYKDLNNLQDVFLYLFHSQNDEKWLQSIHLRQWLNLHQLLLAHADPNIVQSASRQLTQERLHALEMLSVWVAAEELEPSLIRIEPRLLDVDSPFVALKREIAKLVEHYQTETAPYDTAHIEVMLDQCRNQVERLQRKGTGAGSGSSVKVAHLLERLSQTLERLSLLLEIQTHPEDQRRLAVKLMNSMVVAAVEQHSTTLLRRRSIKMLAKSISENKSGHGEHYITRTRKEYWAMLRSASGGGALIALMALNKIHIGEMGFGEFTTSFLNGLNYGIGFMLIHMLHFTVATKQPAMTAASFAEQVERNEKGRAVELKLSKLLVDVARSQSVAVFGNVSVAVLLAALIAAVFTAQTAQPLLSMENVAYQIKSVQPFTQPTLWYAAIAGVWLFCSGIIAGFFDNRAAYLDLRRRLTINPFLKKCLPASARTHFAEYMHNNYGSLAGNFVFGMLLGMTGYFGHMLNLPLDIRHVAFSSANIGYAAVSGHIGVFSLLINLANVLLIGLVNLWVSFMLALLVALRARDTSIGSIPNLVKSIWQQIKANPLNLIFPVQTAAQTVKTAKTDEKEKDDKK
;
A
#
# COMPACT_ATOMS: atom_id res chain seq x y z
N MET A 1 -16.03 -13.00 -38.19
CA MET A 1 -15.01 -12.81 -39.25
C MET A 1 -13.98 -13.94 -39.19
N LYS A 2 -13.49 -14.45 -40.34
CA LYS A 2 -12.42 -15.48 -40.36
C LYS A 2 -11.11 -14.90 -39.79
N LYS A 3 -10.23 -15.75 -39.25
CA LYS A 3 -8.95 -15.31 -38.66
C LYS A 3 -8.03 -14.72 -39.75
N ILE A 4 -7.64 -13.45 -39.56
CA ILE A 4 -6.63 -12.80 -40.41
C ILE A 4 -5.25 -13.43 -40.17
N THR A 5 -4.58 -13.79 -41.27
CA THR A 5 -3.17 -14.18 -41.32
C THR A 5 -2.40 -13.20 -42.22
N PRO A 6 -1.05 -13.16 -42.18
CA PRO A 6 -0.28 -12.27 -43.05
C PRO A 6 -0.59 -12.44 -44.55
N GLN A 7 -0.96 -13.66 -44.97
CA GLN A 7 -1.26 -13.99 -46.36
C GLN A 7 -2.71 -13.66 -46.75
N SER A 8 -3.65 -13.68 -45.79
CA SER A 8 -5.08 -13.44 -46.05
C SER A 8 -5.55 -12.04 -45.69
N LEU A 9 -4.65 -11.16 -45.22
CA LEU A 9 -4.98 -9.81 -44.73
C LEU A 9 -5.71 -8.97 -45.77
N HIS A 10 -5.20 -8.89 -46.99
CA HIS A 10 -5.82 -8.11 -48.08
C HIS A 10 -7.21 -8.65 -48.43
N THR A 11 -7.30 -9.94 -48.78
CA THR A 11 -8.55 -10.57 -49.23
C THR A 11 -9.65 -10.51 -48.16
N LEU A 12 -9.33 -10.81 -46.91
CA LEU A 12 -10.32 -10.79 -45.83
C LEU A 12 -10.78 -9.38 -45.47
N LEU A 13 -9.90 -8.36 -45.56
CA LEU A 13 -10.31 -6.97 -45.36
C LEU A 13 -11.23 -6.51 -46.48
N ALA A 14 -10.90 -6.81 -47.73
CA ALA A 14 -11.73 -6.46 -48.89
C ALA A 14 -13.14 -7.06 -48.79
N GLU A 15 -13.26 -8.36 -48.48
CA GLU A 15 -14.55 -9.05 -48.33
C GLU A 15 -15.37 -8.55 -47.13
N SER A 16 -14.71 -8.26 -45.99
CA SER A 16 -15.40 -7.94 -44.74
C SER A 16 -15.89 -6.49 -44.68
N LEU A 17 -15.24 -5.58 -45.43
CA LEU A 17 -15.56 -4.16 -45.43
C LEU A 17 -16.92 -3.83 -46.05
N GLU A 18 -17.54 -4.73 -46.79
CA GLU A 18 -18.88 -4.49 -47.36
C GLU A 18 -20.02 -4.99 -46.47
N THR A 19 -19.79 -6.07 -45.71
CA THR A 19 -20.87 -6.87 -45.11
C THR A 19 -20.83 -6.95 -43.59
N THR A 20 -19.69 -6.63 -42.97
CA THR A 20 -19.48 -6.85 -41.53
C THR A 20 -19.53 -5.54 -40.76
N ASP A 21 -20.07 -5.59 -39.53
CA ASP A 21 -19.99 -4.48 -38.58
C ASP A 21 -18.53 -4.03 -38.37
N PHE A 22 -18.32 -2.71 -38.29
CA PHE A 22 -16.97 -2.14 -38.30
C PHE A 22 -16.17 -2.49 -37.03
N VAL A 23 -16.83 -2.58 -35.87
CA VAL A 23 -16.16 -2.96 -34.60
C VAL A 23 -15.64 -4.39 -34.68
N THR A 24 -16.35 -5.28 -35.38
CA THR A 24 -15.90 -6.65 -35.63
C THR A 24 -14.63 -6.69 -36.50
N ILE A 25 -14.52 -5.78 -37.48
CA ILE A 25 -13.31 -5.64 -38.32
C ILE A 25 -12.14 -5.13 -37.47
N LEU A 26 -12.36 -4.11 -36.64
CA LEU A 26 -11.35 -3.62 -35.70
C LEU A 26 -10.86 -4.73 -34.77
N ASN A 27 -11.78 -5.54 -34.23
CA ASN A 27 -11.42 -6.66 -33.35
C ASN A 27 -10.55 -7.69 -34.06
N ALA A 28 -10.87 -8.04 -35.32
CA ALA A 28 -10.06 -8.95 -36.10
C ALA A 28 -8.64 -8.40 -36.40
N ILE A 29 -8.51 -7.09 -36.62
CA ILE A 29 -7.21 -6.43 -36.78
C ILE A 29 -6.41 -6.45 -35.47
N ILE A 30 -7.04 -6.09 -34.35
CA ILE A 30 -6.38 -6.15 -33.04
C ILE A 30 -5.95 -7.58 -32.71
N ASP A 31 -6.77 -8.59 -33.01
CA ASP A 31 -6.40 -10.01 -32.88
C ASP A 31 -5.22 -10.41 -33.76
N PHE A 32 -5.15 -9.86 -34.98
CA PHE A 32 -4.01 -10.06 -35.87
C PHE A 32 -2.73 -9.46 -35.27
N LEU A 33 -2.77 -8.23 -34.73
CA LEU A 33 -1.63 -7.61 -34.06
C LEU A 33 -1.23 -8.37 -32.79
N ARG A 34 -2.20 -8.70 -31.93
CA ARG A 34 -2.03 -9.44 -30.67
C ARG A 34 -1.31 -10.77 -30.85
N LYS A 35 -1.68 -11.54 -31.89
CA LYS A 35 -1.02 -12.81 -32.23
C LYS A 35 0.46 -12.66 -32.63
N GLY A 36 0.91 -11.44 -32.96
CA GLY A 36 2.32 -11.15 -33.20
C GLY A 36 3.16 -11.07 -31.93
N GLY A 37 2.50 -10.84 -30.77
CA GLY A 37 3.17 -10.63 -29.49
C GLY A 37 4.20 -9.51 -29.53
N VAL A 38 5.10 -9.49 -28.55
CA VAL A 38 6.15 -8.44 -28.42
C VAL A 38 7.10 -8.40 -29.62
N ARG A 39 7.34 -9.54 -30.28
CA ARG A 39 8.34 -9.66 -31.34
C ARG A 39 7.84 -9.22 -32.72
N HIS A 40 6.57 -9.45 -33.02
CA HIS A 40 6.06 -9.30 -34.38
C HIS A 40 4.86 -8.36 -34.50
N ALA A 41 4.33 -7.79 -33.40
CA ALA A 41 3.19 -6.87 -33.49
C ALA A 41 3.52 -5.61 -34.29
N SER A 42 4.70 -4.99 -34.08
CA SER A 42 5.17 -3.88 -34.93
C SER A 42 5.20 -4.26 -36.41
N GLY A 43 5.86 -5.37 -36.76
CA GLY A 43 5.95 -5.82 -38.16
C GLY A 43 4.58 -6.17 -38.78
N ARG A 44 3.62 -6.63 -37.98
CA ARG A 44 2.23 -6.85 -38.45
C ARG A 44 1.48 -5.56 -38.69
N LEU A 45 1.73 -4.50 -37.93
CA LEU A 45 1.19 -3.18 -38.23
C LEU A 45 1.81 -2.62 -39.52
N ASP A 46 3.11 -2.84 -39.75
CA ASP A 46 3.76 -2.47 -41.01
C ASP A 46 3.16 -3.23 -42.21
N MET A 47 2.81 -4.52 -42.04
CA MET A 47 2.08 -5.28 -43.07
C MET A 47 0.70 -4.68 -43.38
N LEU A 48 -0.03 -4.22 -42.36
CA LEU A 48 -1.32 -3.54 -42.54
C LEU A 48 -1.14 -2.23 -43.30
N LEU A 49 -0.15 -1.40 -42.91
CA LEU A 49 0.19 -0.17 -43.60
C LEU A 49 0.50 -0.42 -45.07
N HIS A 50 1.41 -1.35 -45.38
CA HIS A 50 1.76 -1.68 -46.76
C HIS A 50 0.59 -2.22 -47.59
N THR A 51 -0.32 -2.96 -46.96
CA THR A 51 -1.53 -3.46 -47.65
C THR A 51 -2.44 -2.31 -48.05
N LEU A 52 -2.65 -1.34 -47.15
CA LEU A 52 -3.46 -0.15 -47.41
C LEU A 52 -2.76 0.83 -48.37
N GLU A 53 -1.43 0.97 -48.31
CA GLU A 53 -0.65 1.79 -49.24
C GLU A 53 -0.72 1.27 -50.68
N ARG A 54 -0.68 -0.05 -50.86
CA ARG A 54 -0.69 -0.70 -52.17
C ARG A 54 -2.06 -0.65 -52.84
N ASP A 55 -3.14 -0.69 -52.06
CA ASP A 55 -4.51 -0.70 -52.54
C ASP A 55 -5.29 0.52 -52.04
N LYS A 56 -5.27 1.60 -52.85
CA LYS A 56 -5.89 2.88 -52.53
C LYS A 56 -7.42 2.80 -52.41
N THR A 57 -8.07 1.91 -53.16
CA THR A 57 -9.54 1.75 -53.08
C THR A 57 -9.91 1.05 -51.78
N LEU A 58 -9.19 -0.01 -51.42
CA LEU A 58 -9.33 -0.65 -50.12
C LEU A 58 -9.09 0.33 -48.96
N CYS A 59 -8.02 1.14 -49.05
CA CYS A 59 -7.71 2.16 -48.06
C CYS A 59 -8.79 3.23 -47.96
N GLY A 60 -9.32 3.71 -49.08
CA GLY A 60 -10.41 4.69 -49.10
C GLY A 60 -11.69 4.14 -48.47
N THR A 61 -12.08 2.91 -48.81
CA THR A 61 -13.23 2.24 -48.19
C THR A 61 -13.04 2.04 -46.70
N PHE A 62 -11.86 1.56 -46.27
CA PHE A 62 -11.55 1.39 -44.84
C PHE A 62 -11.60 2.73 -44.10
N GLY A 63 -10.94 3.77 -44.64
CA GLY A 63 -10.90 5.10 -44.05
C GLY A 63 -12.29 5.72 -43.94
N SER A 64 -13.08 5.69 -45.02
CA SER A 64 -14.46 6.19 -45.02
C SER A 64 -15.34 5.44 -44.00
N ARG A 65 -15.21 4.11 -43.88
CA ARG A 65 -15.94 3.35 -42.85
C ARG A 65 -15.47 3.67 -41.43
N PHE A 66 -14.17 3.88 -41.23
CA PHE A 66 -13.61 4.29 -39.93
C PHE A 66 -14.20 5.63 -39.48
N TYR A 67 -14.16 6.66 -40.33
CA TYR A 67 -14.72 7.98 -40.00
C TYR A 67 -16.25 7.95 -39.90
N ALA A 68 -16.95 7.17 -40.72
CA ALA A 68 -18.40 6.99 -40.60
C ALA A 68 -18.84 6.21 -39.35
N TRP A 69 -17.95 5.38 -38.78
CA TRP A 69 -18.18 4.76 -37.49
C TRP A 69 -17.94 5.76 -36.34
N LEU A 70 -16.89 6.58 -36.45
CA LEU A 70 -16.63 7.67 -35.49
C LEU A 70 -17.78 8.68 -35.42
N THR A 71 -18.55 8.87 -36.50
CA THR A 71 -19.74 9.74 -36.45
C THR A 71 -20.95 9.11 -35.74
N LYS A 72 -20.93 7.81 -35.48
CA LYS A 72 -22.07 7.11 -34.87
C LYS A 72 -21.80 6.70 -33.42
N VAL A 73 -20.54 6.41 -33.09
CA VAL A 73 -20.15 5.95 -31.77
C VAL A 73 -20.18 7.09 -30.75
N HIS A 74 -20.65 6.83 -29.54
CA HIS A 74 -20.59 7.76 -28.42
C HIS A 74 -19.15 7.83 -27.88
N ILE A 75 -18.49 8.97 -28.09
CA ILE A 75 -17.06 9.17 -27.79
C ILE A 75 -16.87 9.72 -26.38
N TYR A 76 -17.78 10.61 -25.93
CA TYR A 76 -17.76 11.28 -24.64
C TYR A 76 -17.46 10.35 -23.45
N PRO A 77 -18.11 9.17 -23.28
CA PRO A 77 -17.84 8.29 -22.13
C PRO A 77 -16.37 7.82 -22.06
N ALA A 78 -15.72 7.59 -23.20
CA ALA A 78 -14.32 7.22 -23.25
C ALA A 78 -13.40 8.38 -22.85
N LEU A 79 -13.75 9.62 -23.25
CA LEU A 79 -12.97 10.81 -22.93
C LEU A 79 -12.96 11.11 -21.43
N VAL A 80 -14.09 10.92 -20.74
CA VAL A 80 -14.24 11.26 -19.32
C VAL A 80 -14.05 10.09 -18.36
N GLY A 81 -14.24 8.85 -18.82
CA GLY A 81 -14.21 7.66 -17.95
C GLY A 81 -12.94 6.82 -18.08
N LEU A 82 -12.43 6.64 -19.29
CA LEU A 82 -11.37 5.66 -19.54
C LEU A 82 -10.00 6.18 -19.07
N GLY A 83 -9.46 5.54 -18.04
CA GLY A 83 -8.17 5.91 -17.43
C GLY A 83 -8.28 6.89 -16.26
N ILE A 84 -9.51 7.24 -15.86
CA ILE A 84 -9.79 8.05 -14.68
C ILE A 84 -10.41 7.15 -13.61
N PHE A 85 -9.95 7.26 -12.37
CA PHE A 85 -10.49 6.50 -11.24
C PHE A 85 -11.96 6.80 -10.98
N SER A 86 -12.69 5.81 -10.45
CA SER A 86 -14.12 5.95 -10.20
C SER A 86 -14.41 6.87 -8.99
N ARG A 87 -15.58 7.54 -8.98
CA ARG A 87 -16.08 8.26 -7.78
C ARG A 87 -16.39 7.32 -6.61
N SER A 88 -16.66 6.05 -6.92
CA SER A 88 -17.24 5.06 -6.00
C SER A 88 -16.29 4.61 -4.88
N GLY A 89 -15.04 5.07 -4.92
CA GLY A 89 -13.99 4.74 -3.97
C GLY A 89 -13.29 3.43 -4.32
N PHE A 90 -12.08 3.29 -3.80
CA PHE A 90 -11.18 2.19 -4.16
C PHE A 90 -11.76 0.78 -3.95
N SER A 91 -12.39 0.53 -2.79
CA SER A 91 -12.91 -0.81 -2.44
C SER A 91 -14.04 -1.26 -3.35
N ARG A 92 -14.93 -0.35 -3.73
CA ARG A 92 -16.02 -0.63 -4.66
C ARG A 92 -15.51 -0.88 -6.07
N GLU A 93 -14.51 -0.14 -6.51
CA GLU A 93 -13.86 -0.37 -7.81
C GLU A 93 -13.18 -1.74 -7.85
N LEU A 94 -12.44 -2.12 -6.79
CA LEU A 94 -11.85 -3.45 -6.69
C LEU A 94 -12.92 -4.55 -6.71
N GLY A 95 -14.03 -4.35 -5.99
CA GLY A 95 -15.18 -5.26 -5.99
C GLY A 95 -15.79 -5.43 -7.37
N ILE A 96 -16.01 -4.32 -8.09
CA ILE A 96 -16.53 -4.32 -9.47
C ILE A 96 -15.58 -5.10 -10.38
N ARG A 97 -14.27 -4.84 -10.34
CA ARG A 97 -13.32 -5.56 -11.21
C ARG A 97 -13.21 -7.05 -10.90
N ILE A 98 -13.34 -7.45 -9.64
CA ILE A 98 -13.42 -8.86 -9.26
C ILE A 98 -14.71 -9.47 -9.82
N TYR A 99 -15.83 -8.78 -9.68
CA TYR A 99 -17.13 -9.22 -10.18
C TYR A 99 -17.14 -9.37 -11.71
N GLU A 100 -16.61 -8.39 -12.45
CA GLU A 100 -16.46 -8.42 -13.92
C GLU A 100 -15.68 -9.65 -14.41
N ARG A 101 -14.83 -10.25 -13.58
CA ARG A 101 -14.12 -11.48 -13.95
C ARG A 101 -15.01 -12.72 -13.88
N PHE A 102 -15.94 -12.75 -12.92
CA PHE A 102 -16.88 -13.86 -12.74
C PHE A 102 -18.12 -13.69 -13.62
N SER A 103 -18.58 -12.46 -13.79
CA SER A 103 -19.74 -12.09 -14.60
C SER A 103 -19.42 -10.80 -15.36
N PRO A 104 -18.79 -10.91 -16.56
CA PRO A 104 -18.48 -9.74 -17.38
C PRO A 104 -19.74 -8.98 -17.75
N SER A 105 -19.74 -7.64 -17.64
CA SER A 105 -20.87 -6.85 -18.08
C SER A 105 -21.06 -6.96 -19.60
N TYR A 106 -22.30 -6.79 -20.03
CA TYR A 106 -22.61 -6.50 -21.42
C TYR A 106 -21.82 -5.24 -21.88
N LYS A 107 -21.31 -5.26 -23.12
CA LYS A 107 -20.54 -4.16 -23.72
C LYS A 107 -21.35 -3.61 -24.90
N ASP A 108 -21.71 -2.34 -24.83
CA ASP A 108 -22.41 -1.65 -25.91
C ASP A 108 -21.41 -1.19 -26.97
N LEU A 109 -21.46 -1.79 -28.16
CA LEU A 109 -20.53 -1.46 -29.25
C LEU A 109 -20.81 -0.09 -29.89
N ASN A 110 -21.87 0.59 -29.48
CA ASN A 110 -22.12 2.00 -29.81
C ASN A 110 -21.40 2.96 -28.85
N ASN A 111 -20.80 2.47 -27.76
CA ASN A 111 -20.04 3.26 -26.82
C ASN A 111 -18.54 3.01 -26.99
N LEU A 112 -17.77 4.06 -27.28
CA LEU A 112 -16.33 3.94 -27.54
C LEU A 112 -15.58 3.35 -26.34
N GLN A 113 -16.02 3.65 -25.11
CA GLN A 113 -15.43 3.10 -23.89
C GLN A 113 -15.52 1.58 -23.88
N ASP A 114 -16.70 1.04 -24.18
CA ASP A 114 -16.96 -0.39 -24.23
C ASP A 114 -16.27 -1.06 -25.41
N VAL A 115 -16.14 -0.36 -26.55
CA VAL A 115 -15.34 -0.81 -27.68
C VAL A 115 -13.88 -1.00 -27.27
N PHE A 116 -13.25 -0.05 -26.56
CA PHE A 116 -11.88 -0.24 -26.06
C PHE A 116 -11.77 -1.47 -25.15
N LEU A 117 -12.73 -1.67 -24.23
CA LEU A 117 -12.74 -2.81 -23.32
C LEU A 117 -12.99 -4.14 -24.01
N TYR A 118 -13.75 -4.14 -25.10
CA TYR A 118 -13.99 -5.28 -25.97
C TYR A 118 -12.75 -5.63 -26.81
N LEU A 119 -12.12 -4.63 -27.43
CA LEU A 119 -10.94 -4.82 -28.28
C LEU A 119 -9.71 -5.25 -27.47
N PHE A 120 -9.48 -4.67 -26.29
CA PHE A 120 -8.27 -4.88 -25.48
C PHE A 120 -8.54 -5.68 -24.20
N HIS A 121 -9.11 -6.88 -24.37
CA HIS A 121 -9.58 -7.71 -23.27
C HIS A 121 -8.51 -8.58 -22.59
N SER A 122 -7.25 -8.58 -23.07
CA SER A 122 -6.20 -9.46 -22.53
C SER A 122 -5.22 -8.71 -21.63
N GLN A 123 -4.90 -9.30 -20.47
CA GLN A 123 -3.93 -8.76 -19.52
C GLN A 123 -2.51 -8.59 -20.09
N ASN A 124 -2.19 -9.30 -21.17
CA ASN A 124 -0.88 -9.23 -21.83
C ASN A 124 -0.85 -8.23 -22.99
N ASP A 125 -1.96 -7.53 -23.27
CA ASP A 125 -2.02 -6.63 -24.41
C ASP A 125 -1.02 -5.47 -24.30
N GLU A 126 -0.75 -5.01 -23.07
CA GLU A 126 0.24 -3.99 -22.76
C GLU A 126 1.61 -4.29 -23.40
N LYS A 127 2.05 -5.55 -23.34
CA LYS A 127 3.41 -5.94 -23.75
C LYS A 127 3.64 -5.78 -25.25
N TRP A 128 2.65 -6.12 -26.08
CA TRP A 128 2.79 -5.99 -27.52
C TRP A 128 2.45 -4.59 -28.00
N LEU A 129 1.53 -3.88 -27.32
CA LEU A 129 1.22 -2.49 -27.62
C LEU A 129 2.45 -1.59 -27.43
N GLN A 130 3.26 -1.83 -26.40
CA GLN A 130 4.54 -1.12 -26.18
C GLN A 130 5.57 -1.35 -27.30
N SER A 131 5.44 -2.42 -28.09
CA SER A 131 6.33 -2.67 -29.24
C SER A 131 5.97 -1.82 -30.47
N ILE A 132 4.76 -1.23 -30.50
CA ILE A 132 4.30 -0.41 -31.61
C ILE A 132 4.67 1.05 -31.35
N HIS A 133 5.39 1.65 -32.27
CA HIS A 133 5.84 3.04 -32.15
C HIS A 133 4.72 4.03 -32.47
N LEU A 134 4.76 5.20 -31.81
CA LEU A 134 3.82 6.31 -32.07
C LEU A 134 3.79 6.70 -33.56
N ARG A 135 4.93 6.62 -34.26
CA ARG A 135 5.04 6.90 -35.69
C ARG A 135 4.17 5.98 -36.55
N GLN A 136 4.05 4.69 -36.20
CA GLN A 136 3.25 3.76 -37.00
C GLN A 136 1.75 4.08 -36.89
N TRP A 137 1.29 4.47 -35.70
CA TRP A 137 -0.08 4.95 -35.50
C TRP A 137 -0.36 6.24 -36.26
N LEU A 138 0.60 7.17 -36.27
CA LEU A 138 0.50 8.41 -37.05
C LEU A 138 0.45 8.13 -38.56
N ASN A 139 1.30 7.22 -39.06
CA ASN A 139 1.29 6.80 -40.46
C ASN A 139 -0.06 6.20 -40.85
N LEU A 140 -0.62 5.32 -40.00
CA LEU A 140 -1.95 4.73 -40.24
C LEU A 140 -3.01 5.82 -40.33
N HIS A 141 -3.07 6.72 -39.33
CA HIS A 141 -4.03 7.81 -39.32
C HIS A 141 -3.90 8.72 -40.55
N GLN A 142 -2.67 9.06 -40.94
CA GLN A 142 -2.39 9.88 -42.12
C GLN A 142 -2.83 9.19 -43.42
N LEU A 143 -2.57 7.89 -43.55
CA LEU A 143 -2.94 7.10 -44.71
C LEU A 143 -4.46 7.02 -44.89
N LEU A 144 -5.18 6.76 -43.79
CA LEU A 144 -6.65 6.74 -43.80
C LEU A 144 -7.24 8.12 -44.13
N LEU A 145 -6.67 9.18 -43.55
CA LEU A 145 -7.11 10.55 -43.81
C LEU A 145 -6.92 10.95 -45.29
N ALA A 146 -5.83 10.52 -45.93
CA ALA A 146 -5.50 10.88 -47.30
C ALA A 146 -6.43 10.26 -48.35
N HIS A 147 -7.07 9.14 -48.04
CA HIS A 147 -7.86 8.36 -49.00
C HIS A 147 -9.36 8.25 -48.66
N ALA A 148 -9.79 8.64 -47.46
CA ALA A 148 -11.20 8.65 -47.07
C ALA A 148 -12.00 9.77 -47.77
N ASP A 149 -13.32 9.59 -47.84
CA ASP A 149 -14.24 10.61 -48.34
C ASP A 149 -14.13 11.91 -47.51
N PRO A 150 -13.78 13.05 -48.12
CA PRO A 150 -13.61 14.32 -47.41
C PRO A 150 -14.84 14.78 -46.62
N ASN A 151 -16.05 14.51 -47.11
CA ASN A 151 -17.30 14.91 -46.44
C ASN A 151 -17.52 14.11 -45.14
N ILE A 152 -17.19 12.82 -45.17
CA ILE A 152 -17.28 11.94 -44.00
C ILE A 152 -16.22 12.35 -42.97
N VAL A 153 -14.99 12.61 -43.41
CA VAL A 153 -13.90 13.10 -42.56
C VAL A 153 -14.28 14.42 -41.87
N GLN A 154 -14.85 15.36 -42.62
CA GLN A 154 -15.27 16.65 -42.08
C GLN A 154 -16.38 16.47 -41.03
N SER A 155 -17.34 15.58 -41.29
CA SER A 155 -18.42 15.25 -40.35
C SER A 155 -17.88 14.62 -39.06
N ALA A 156 -16.96 13.66 -39.17
CA ALA A 156 -16.29 13.04 -38.03
C ALA A 156 -15.48 14.06 -37.22
N SER A 157 -14.77 14.97 -37.89
CA SER A 157 -13.99 16.03 -37.24
C SER A 157 -14.87 16.99 -36.43
N ARG A 158 -16.04 17.37 -36.97
CA ARG A 158 -17.02 18.21 -36.26
C ARG A 158 -17.54 17.51 -35.01
N GLN A 159 -17.92 16.24 -35.12
CA GLN A 159 -18.40 15.46 -33.98
C GLN A 159 -17.32 15.26 -32.91
N LEU A 160 -16.10 14.89 -33.31
CA LEU A 160 -14.96 14.77 -32.38
C LEU A 160 -14.68 16.08 -31.65
N THR A 161 -14.91 17.22 -32.31
CA THR A 161 -14.77 18.53 -31.69
C THR A 161 -15.89 18.81 -30.69
N GLN A 162 -17.15 18.55 -31.05
CA GLN A 162 -18.29 18.70 -30.14
C GLN A 162 -18.18 17.80 -28.90
N GLU A 163 -17.85 16.52 -29.10
CA GLU A 163 -17.67 15.55 -28.01
C GLU A 163 -16.49 15.94 -27.10
N ARG A 164 -15.42 16.54 -27.65
CA ARG A 164 -14.28 17.05 -26.90
C ARG A 164 -14.64 18.29 -26.07
N LEU A 165 -15.37 19.25 -26.63
CA LEU A 165 -15.86 20.43 -25.92
C LEU A 165 -16.79 20.03 -24.77
N HIS A 166 -17.71 19.11 -25.03
CA HIS A 166 -18.59 18.57 -23.99
C HIS A 166 -17.81 17.82 -22.89
N ALA A 167 -16.79 17.05 -23.26
CA ALA A 167 -15.91 16.40 -22.28
C ALA A 167 -15.13 17.43 -21.44
N LEU A 168 -14.60 18.50 -22.05
CA LEU A 168 -13.93 19.60 -21.32
C LEU A 168 -14.87 20.25 -20.29
N GLU A 169 -16.09 20.57 -20.71
CA GLU A 169 -17.11 21.15 -19.83
C GLU A 169 -17.39 20.22 -18.64
N MET A 170 -17.70 18.95 -18.90
CA MET A 170 -18.07 18.00 -17.85
C MET A 170 -16.91 17.66 -16.91
N LEU A 171 -15.68 17.54 -17.41
CA LEU A 171 -14.50 17.35 -16.58
C LEU A 171 -14.27 18.56 -15.67
N SER A 172 -14.46 19.78 -16.17
CA SER A 172 -14.33 21.00 -15.36
C SER A 172 -15.40 21.09 -14.27
N VAL A 173 -16.65 20.70 -14.57
CA VAL A 173 -17.73 20.58 -13.58
C VAL A 173 -17.37 19.55 -12.51
N TRP A 174 -16.77 18.43 -12.91
CA TRP A 174 -16.34 17.41 -11.97
C TRP A 174 -15.24 17.90 -11.04
N VAL A 175 -14.22 18.59 -11.57
CA VAL A 175 -13.14 19.20 -10.78
C VAL A 175 -13.71 20.19 -9.76
N ALA A 176 -14.58 21.12 -10.20
CA ALA A 176 -15.23 22.08 -9.31
C ALA A 176 -16.09 21.38 -8.23
N ALA A 177 -16.79 20.30 -8.57
CA ALA A 177 -17.62 19.58 -7.62
C ALA A 177 -16.84 18.86 -6.50
N GLU A 178 -15.57 18.48 -6.73
CA GLU A 178 -14.76 17.81 -5.70
C GLU A 178 -14.37 18.76 -4.55
N GLU A 179 -14.42 20.07 -4.74
CA GLU A 179 -14.14 21.05 -3.70
C GLU A 179 -15.04 20.92 -2.47
N LEU A 180 -16.29 20.52 -2.69
CA LEU A 180 -17.28 20.30 -1.65
C LEU A 180 -17.08 18.96 -0.90
N GLU A 181 -16.04 18.19 -1.24
CA GLU A 181 -15.80 16.92 -0.58
C GLU A 181 -15.38 17.15 0.89
N PRO A 182 -16.14 16.61 1.88
CA PRO A 182 -15.91 16.93 3.28
C PRO A 182 -14.51 16.55 3.80
N SER A 183 -13.88 15.54 3.21
CA SER A 183 -12.54 15.12 3.60
C SER A 183 -11.47 16.10 3.10
N LEU A 184 -11.65 16.75 1.94
CA LEU A 184 -10.79 17.83 1.46
C LEU A 184 -10.98 19.11 2.29
N ILE A 185 -12.23 19.51 2.57
CA ILE A 185 -12.54 20.65 3.46
C ILE A 185 -11.93 20.46 4.84
N ARG A 186 -11.93 19.23 5.35
CA ARG A 186 -11.32 18.91 6.64
C ARG A 186 -9.79 19.05 6.64
N ILE A 187 -9.13 18.84 5.50
CA ILE A 187 -7.68 19.02 5.33
C ILE A 187 -7.33 20.51 5.15
N GLU A 188 -8.16 21.24 4.42
CA GLU A 188 -8.00 22.68 4.17
C GLU A 188 -9.36 23.39 4.33
N PRO A 189 -9.70 23.86 5.56
CA PRO A 189 -10.95 24.57 5.78
C PRO A 189 -11.11 25.85 4.95
N ARG A 190 -9.97 26.46 4.56
CA ARG A 190 -9.94 27.66 3.70
C ARG A 190 -10.55 27.45 2.31
N LEU A 191 -10.79 26.19 1.89
CA LEU A 191 -11.58 25.89 0.70
C LEU A 191 -13.00 26.46 0.79
N LEU A 192 -13.52 26.76 1.99
CA LEU A 192 -14.83 27.39 2.17
C LEU A 192 -14.82 28.92 2.06
N ASP A 193 -13.66 29.56 2.20
CA ASP A 193 -13.55 31.01 2.39
C ASP A 193 -13.12 31.77 1.13
N VAL A 194 -12.59 31.08 0.11
CA VAL A 194 -11.96 31.69 -1.08
C VAL A 194 -12.57 31.10 -2.35
N ASP A 195 -12.77 31.95 -3.37
CA ASP A 195 -13.10 31.50 -4.73
C ASP A 195 -11.96 30.59 -5.24
N SER A 196 -12.20 29.29 -5.21
CA SER A 196 -11.18 28.27 -5.43
C SER A 196 -10.74 28.20 -6.90
N PRO A 197 -9.46 27.86 -7.17
CA PRO A 197 -8.95 27.60 -8.52
C PRO A 197 -9.80 26.60 -9.31
N PHE A 198 -10.42 25.61 -8.64
CA PHE A 198 -11.27 24.61 -9.30
C PHE A 198 -12.53 25.24 -9.91
N VAL A 199 -13.19 26.13 -9.18
CA VAL A 199 -14.38 26.86 -9.67
C VAL A 199 -13.99 27.87 -10.74
N ALA A 200 -12.88 28.59 -10.55
CA ALA A 200 -12.36 29.52 -11.54
C ALA A 200 -12.03 28.82 -12.87
N LEU A 201 -11.37 27.67 -12.83
CA LEU A 201 -11.10 26.84 -14.01
C LEU A 201 -12.41 26.47 -14.74
N LYS A 202 -13.46 26.06 -14.03
CA LYS A 202 -14.77 25.76 -14.64
C LYS A 202 -15.35 26.97 -15.37
N ARG A 203 -15.25 28.17 -14.79
CA ARG A 203 -15.76 29.40 -15.42
C ARG A 203 -14.99 29.70 -16.71
N GLU A 204 -13.67 29.55 -16.72
CA GLU A 204 -12.85 29.79 -17.92
C GLU A 204 -13.08 28.73 -19.02
N ILE A 205 -13.23 27.45 -18.65
CA ILE A 205 -13.57 26.39 -19.61
C ILE A 205 -14.94 26.62 -20.23
N ALA A 206 -15.92 27.10 -19.46
CA ALA A 206 -17.25 27.42 -19.99
C ALA A 206 -17.18 28.52 -21.08
N LYS A 207 -16.37 29.56 -20.86
CA LYS A 207 -16.14 30.61 -21.87
C LYS A 207 -15.51 30.06 -23.16
N LEU A 208 -14.52 29.18 -23.03
CA LEU A 208 -13.90 28.52 -24.18
C LEU A 208 -14.91 27.66 -24.95
N VAL A 209 -15.77 26.92 -24.25
CA VAL A 209 -16.79 26.08 -24.88
C VAL A 209 -17.81 26.95 -25.62
N GLU A 210 -18.28 28.04 -25.01
CA GLU A 210 -19.17 29.01 -25.66
C GLU A 210 -18.51 29.63 -26.90
N HIS A 211 -17.25 30.06 -26.80
CA HIS A 211 -16.48 30.60 -27.92
C HIS A 211 -16.44 29.67 -29.11
N TYR A 212 -16.10 28.39 -28.92
CA TYR A 212 -16.04 27.43 -30.03
C TYR A 212 -17.42 26.95 -30.53
N GLN A 213 -18.52 27.30 -29.85
CA GLN A 213 -19.87 27.09 -30.36
C GLN A 213 -20.29 28.20 -31.33
N THR A 214 -19.81 29.44 -31.12
CA THR A 214 -20.22 30.63 -31.89
C THR A 214 -19.17 31.11 -32.88
N GLU A 215 -17.90 30.90 -32.58
CA GLU A 215 -16.75 31.44 -33.31
C GLU A 215 -15.78 30.34 -33.76
N THR A 216 -15.03 30.64 -34.82
CA THR A 216 -13.98 29.75 -35.36
C THR A 216 -12.57 30.26 -35.09
N ALA A 217 -12.44 31.47 -34.55
CA ALA A 217 -11.16 32.08 -34.22
C ALA A 217 -10.46 31.30 -33.08
N PRO A 218 -9.12 31.29 -33.03
CA PRO A 218 -8.39 30.75 -31.88
C PRO A 218 -8.76 31.46 -30.58
N TYR A 219 -8.98 30.71 -29.50
CA TYR A 219 -9.25 31.25 -28.17
C TYR A 219 -7.94 31.47 -27.39
N ASP A 220 -7.84 32.55 -26.62
CA ASP A 220 -6.68 32.80 -25.74
C ASP A 220 -6.75 31.91 -24.48
N THR A 221 -5.82 30.95 -24.39
CA THR A 221 -5.76 29.96 -23.30
C THR A 221 -4.95 30.42 -22.09
N ALA A 222 -4.30 31.59 -22.12
CA ALA A 222 -3.35 32.01 -21.08
C ALA A 222 -3.96 31.94 -19.67
N HIS A 223 -5.20 32.42 -19.51
CA HIS A 223 -5.90 32.34 -18.22
C HIS A 223 -6.23 30.91 -17.80
N ILE A 224 -6.62 30.03 -18.73
CA ILE A 224 -6.92 28.61 -18.45
C ILE A 224 -5.66 27.89 -17.99
N GLU A 225 -4.52 28.16 -18.62
CA GLU A 225 -3.22 27.56 -18.26
C GLU A 225 -2.80 27.94 -16.84
N VAL A 226 -2.97 29.22 -16.46
CA VAL A 226 -2.72 29.68 -15.08
C VAL A 226 -3.67 28.99 -14.09
N MET A 227 -4.95 28.86 -14.42
CA MET A 227 -5.91 28.14 -13.55
C MET A 227 -5.58 26.66 -13.42
N LEU A 228 -5.13 25.99 -14.49
CA LEU A 228 -4.69 24.59 -14.46
C LEU A 228 -3.47 24.40 -13.56
N ASP A 229 -2.48 25.29 -13.63
CA ASP A 229 -1.30 25.24 -12.75
C ASP A 229 -1.69 25.44 -11.28
N GLN A 230 -2.56 26.42 -11.00
CA GLN A 230 -3.09 26.64 -9.65
C GLN A 230 -3.86 25.43 -9.12
N CYS A 231 -4.68 24.78 -9.95
CA CYS A 231 -5.38 23.55 -9.60
C CYS A 231 -4.41 22.41 -9.28
N ARG A 232 -3.37 22.22 -10.11
CA ARG A 232 -2.32 21.20 -9.88
C ARG A 232 -1.58 21.46 -8.56
N ASN A 233 -1.17 22.71 -8.31
CA ASN A 233 -0.50 23.12 -7.07
C ASN A 233 -1.40 22.92 -5.85
N GLN A 234 -2.71 23.18 -5.97
CA GLN A 234 -3.68 22.94 -4.90
C GLN A 234 -3.83 21.45 -4.61
N VAL A 235 -3.93 20.59 -5.64
CA VAL A 235 -3.95 19.13 -5.48
C VAL A 235 -2.68 18.64 -4.81
N GLU A 236 -1.50 19.11 -5.24
CA GLU A 236 -0.23 18.70 -4.63
C GLU A 236 -0.14 19.16 -3.16
N ARG A 237 -0.57 20.38 -2.85
CA ARG A 237 -0.65 20.90 -1.48
C ARG A 237 -1.59 20.06 -0.62
N LEU A 238 -2.77 19.71 -1.13
CA LEU A 238 -3.74 18.84 -0.45
C LEU A 238 -3.19 17.42 -0.27
N GLN A 239 -2.43 16.89 -1.23
CA GLN A 239 -1.73 15.62 -1.08
C GLN A 239 -0.72 15.69 0.05
N ARG A 240 0.17 16.69 0.06
CA ARG A 240 1.19 16.88 1.11
C ARG A 240 0.57 17.08 2.50
N LYS A 241 -0.53 17.84 2.59
CA LYS A 241 -1.27 18.03 3.84
C LYS A 241 -2.00 16.78 4.26
N GLY A 242 -2.66 16.09 3.33
CA GLY A 242 -3.37 14.85 3.56
C GLY A 242 -2.42 13.78 4.11
N THR A 243 -1.25 13.62 3.50
CA THR A 243 -0.20 12.65 3.91
C THR A 243 0.66 13.10 5.09
N GLY A 244 0.56 14.36 5.52
CA GLY A 244 1.27 14.88 6.69
C GLY A 244 0.82 14.22 7.99
N ALA A 245 1.78 14.06 8.92
CA ALA A 245 1.51 13.51 10.25
C ALA A 245 0.39 14.29 10.96
N GLY A 246 -0.68 13.60 11.35
CA GLY A 246 -1.80 14.15 12.14
C GLY A 246 -3.07 14.50 11.35
N SER A 247 -3.04 14.50 10.02
CA SER A 247 -4.22 14.86 9.19
C SER A 247 -5.23 13.73 9.03
N GLY A 248 -4.75 12.48 9.13
CA GLY A 248 -5.57 11.29 8.92
C GLY A 248 -5.89 11.03 7.45
N SER A 249 -4.87 10.89 6.58
CA SER A 249 -5.06 10.53 5.17
C SER A 249 -5.79 9.19 5.00
N SER A 250 -7.10 9.23 4.76
CA SER A 250 -7.83 8.03 4.38
C SER A 250 -7.46 7.61 2.95
N VAL A 251 -7.50 6.30 2.68
CA VAL A 251 -7.38 5.73 1.33
C VAL A 251 -8.36 6.39 0.36
N LYS A 252 -9.53 6.82 0.87
CA LYS A 252 -10.54 7.56 0.11
C LYS A 252 -10.01 8.93 -0.36
N VAL A 253 -9.32 9.68 0.49
CA VAL A 253 -8.72 10.97 0.14
C VAL A 253 -7.60 10.78 -0.88
N ALA A 254 -6.72 9.79 -0.67
CA ALA A 254 -5.65 9.50 -1.62
C ALA A 254 -6.23 9.15 -3.02
N HIS A 255 -7.27 8.31 -3.06
CA HIS A 255 -7.99 7.96 -4.28
C HIS A 255 -8.64 9.17 -4.95
N LEU A 256 -9.25 10.06 -4.16
CA LEU A 256 -9.87 11.29 -4.64
C LEU A 256 -8.85 12.25 -5.26
N LEU A 257 -7.72 12.49 -4.59
CA LEU A 257 -6.67 13.39 -5.07
C LEU A 257 -5.97 12.85 -6.32
N GLU A 258 -5.74 11.53 -6.39
CA GLU A 258 -5.22 10.87 -7.59
C GLU A 258 -6.20 11.01 -8.77
N ARG A 259 -7.50 10.80 -8.51
CA ARG A 259 -8.55 10.99 -9.52
C ARG A 259 -8.62 12.44 -10.01
N LEU A 260 -8.50 13.42 -9.11
CA LEU A 260 -8.44 14.84 -9.45
C LEU A 260 -7.24 15.13 -10.36
N SER A 261 -6.06 14.60 -10.04
CA SER A 261 -4.87 14.72 -10.89
C SER A 261 -5.10 14.12 -12.28
N GLN A 262 -5.67 12.92 -12.37
CA GLN A 262 -5.98 12.27 -13.66
C GLN A 262 -7.00 13.08 -14.49
N THR A 263 -7.96 13.69 -13.82
CA THR A 263 -9.00 14.52 -14.44
C THR A 263 -8.40 15.82 -14.99
N LEU A 264 -7.52 16.49 -14.23
CA LEU A 264 -6.79 17.69 -14.68
C LEU A 264 -5.84 17.39 -15.85
N GLU A 265 -5.13 16.26 -15.83
CA GLU A 265 -4.28 15.83 -16.95
C GLU A 265 -5.09 15.53 -18.20
N ARG A 266 -6.24 14.85 -18.06
CA ARG A 266 -7.14 14.60 -19.19
C ARG A 266 -7.70 15.90 -19.74
N LEU A 267 -8.14 16.81 -18.88
CA LEU A 267 -8.66 18.13 -19.28
C LEU A 267 -7.58 18.92 -20.04
N SER A 268 -6.33 18.94 -19.54
CA SER A 268 -5.20 19.60 -20.21
C SER A 268 -4.94 19.00 -21.60
N LEU A 269 -4.90 17.67 -21.73
CA LEU A 269 -4.68 17.01 -23.01
C LEU A 269 -5.81 17.30 -24.03
N LEU A 270 -7.06 17.33 -23.59
CA LEU A 270 -8.20 17.66 -24.45
C LEU A 270 -8.19 19.15 -24.84
N LEU A 271 -7.77 20.03 -23.94
CA LEU A 271 -7.60 21.45 -24.21
C LEU A 271 -6.54 21.65 -25.29
N GLU A 272 -5.36 21.02 -25.13
CA GLU A 272 -4.28 21.13 -26.12
C GLU A 272 -4.71 20.63 -27.51
N ILE A 273 -5.49 19.55 -27.58
CA ILE A 273 -6.05 19.04 -28.85
C ILE A 273 -7.03 20.06 -29.47
N GLN A 274 -7.76 20.82 -28.65
CA GLN A 274 -8.71 21.82 -29.13
C GLN A 274 -8.02 23.09 -29.64
N THR A 275 -6.96 23.54 -28.96
CA THR A 275 -6.39 24.89 -29.15
C THR A 275 -5.10 24.90 -29.97
N HIS A 276 -4.40 23.77 -30.10
CA HIS A 276 -3.16 23.64 -30.90
C HIS A 276 -3.37 22.76 -32.14
N PRO A 277 -3.94 23.31 -33.24
CA PRO A 277 -4.23 22.54 -34.45
C PRO A 277 -2.98 21.92 -35.09
N GLU A 278 -1.82 22.57 -34.97
CA GLU A 278 -0.54 22.07 -35.50
C GLU A 278 -0.13 20.71 -34.90
N ASP A 279 -0.43 20.51 -33.61
CA ASP A 279 -0.06 19.32 -32.84
C ASP A 279 -1.21 18.32 -32.68
N GLN A 280 -2.41 18.67 -33.15
CA GLN A 280 -3.66 17.94 -32.91
C GLN A 280 -3.55 16.44 -33.24
N ARG A 281 -2.90 16.10 -34.36
CA ARG A 281 -2.73 14.70 -34.79
C ARG A 281 -1.88 13.89 -33.80
N ARG A 282 -0.74 14.46 -33.38
CA ARG A 282 0.18 13.83 -32.42
C ARG A 282 -0.50 13.63 -31.07
N LEU A 283 -1.22 14.65 -30.60
CA LEU A 283 -1.93 14.62 -29.33
C LEU A 283 -3.14 13.67 -29.36
N ALA A 284 -3.88 13.60 -30.46
CA ALA A 284 -5.00 12.66 -30.63
C ALA A 284 -4.53 11.20 -30.58
N VAL A 285 -3.41 10.87 -31.23
CA VAL A 285 -2.81 9.54 -31.13
C VAL A 285 -2.29 9.25 -29.73
N LYS A 286 -1.70 10.25 -29.05
CA LYS A 286 -1.28 10.13 -27.64
C LYS A 286 -2.48 9.85 -26.72
N LEU A 287 -3.60 10.54 -26.92
CA LEU A 287 -4.86 10.32 -26.22
C LEU A 287 -5.37 8.90 -26.47
N MET A 288 -5.44 8.47 -27.73
CA MET A 288 -5.84 7.11 -28.11
C MET A 288 -4.96 6.07 -27.40
N ASN A 289 -3.64 6.23 -27.43
CA ASN A 289 -2.74 5.31 -26.76
C ASN A 289 -2.98 5.28 -25.24
N SER A 290 -3.19 6.44 -24.60
CA SER A 290 -3.52 6.50 -23.18
C SER A 290 -4.83 5.77 -22.84
N MET A 291 -5.82 5.83 -23.73
CA MET A 291 -7.09 5.14 -23.62
C MET A 291 -6.94 3.63 -23.79
N VAL A 292 -6.16 3.18 -24.78
CA VAL A 292 -5.82 1.77 -24.97
C VAL A 292 -5.16 1.19 -23.71
N VAL A 293 -4.13 1.87 -23.20
CA VAL A 293 -3.42 1.44 -21.98
C VAL A 293 -4.38 1.36 -20.80
N ALA A 294 -5.26 2.35 -20.63
CA ALA A 294 -6.27 2.34 -19.58
C ALA A 294 -7.27 1.18 -19.69
N ALA A 295 -7.68 0.80 -20.91
CA ALA A 295 -8.56 -0.34 -21.13
C ALA A 295 -7.89 -1.66 -20.74
N VAL A 296 -6.61 -1.85 -21.11
CA VAL A 296 -5.83 -3.02 -20.69
C VAL A 296 -5.66 -3.06 -19.17
N GLU A 297 -5.44 -1.90 -18.53
CA GLU A 297 -5.33 -1.79 -17.07
C GLU A 297 -6.61 -2.19 -16.33
N GLN A 298 -7.79 -1.99 -16.92
CA GLN A 298 -9.05 -2.44 -16.30
C GLN A 298 -9.14 -3.96 -16.20
N HIS A 299 -8.62 -4.68 -17.19
CA HIS A 299 -8.59 -6.15 -17.20
C HIS A 299 -7.42 -6.75 -16.39
N SER A 300 -6.40 -5.95 -16.04
CA SER A 300 -5.23 -6.38 -15.27
C SER A 300 -5.39 -6.19 -13.76
N THR A 301 -5.54 -7.30 -13.04
CA THR A 301 -5.56 -7.31 -11.56
C THR A 301 -4.19 -7.04 -10.95
N THR A 302 -3.11 -7.34 -11.67
CA THR A 302 -1.74 -7.16 -11.17
C THR A 302 -1.34 -5.69 -11.14
N LEU A 303 -1.71 -4.92 -12.16
CA LEU A 303 -1.44 -3.47 -12.25
C LEU A 303 -2.29 -2.68 -11.26
N LEU A 304 -3.59 -2.99 -11.14
CA LEU A 304 -4.44 -2.41 -10.10
C LEU A 304 -3.85 -2.71 -8.73
N ARG A 305 -3.60 -3.99 -8.41
CA ARG A 305 -3.02 -4.39 -7.13
C ARG A 305 -1.72 -3.64 -6.82
N ARG A 306 -0.86 -3.38 -7.80
CA ARG A 306 0.37 -2.58 -7.61
C ARG A 306 0.06 -1.13 -7.24
N ARG A 307 -0.80 -0.43 -8.00
CA ARG A 307 -1.19 0.97 -7.69
C ARG A 307 -1.95 1.06 -6.36
N SER A 308 -2.80 0.09 -6.05
CA SER A 308 -3.58 0.01 -4.82
C SER A 308 -2.73 -0.27 -3.59
N ILE A 309 -1.83 -1.25 -3.67
CA ILE A 309 -0.85 -1.53 -2.61
C ILE A 309 0.03 -0.30 -2.44
N LYS A 310 0.40 0.41 -3.51
CA LYS A 310 1.16 1.66 -3.42
C LYS A 310 0.38 2.75 -2.66
N MET A 311 -0.86 3.03 -3.01
CA MET A 311 -1.69 4.02 -2.29
C MET A 311 -1.93 3.64 -0.82
N LEU A 312 -2.24 2.36 -0.55
CA LEU A 312 -2.40 1.83 0.81
C LEU A 312 -1.11 1.92 1.61
N ALA A 313 0.01 1.47 1.01
CA ALA A 313 1.30 1.45 1.67
C ALA A 313 1.83 2.88 1.91
N LYS A 314 1.55 3.83 1.01
CA LYS A 314 1.85 5.25 1.20
C LYS A 314 1.05 5.82 2.38
N SER A 315 -0.27 5.59 2.41
CA SER A 315 -1.15 5.99 3.54
C SER A 315 -0.75 5.35 4.88
N ILE A 316 -0.29 4.10 4.90
CA ILE A 316 0.14 3.39 6.12
C ILE A 316 1.55 3.81 6.57
N SER A 317 2.47 4.02 5.64
CA SER A 317 3.87 4.35 5.90
C SER A 317 4.07 5.80 6.36
N GLU A 318 3.31 6.74 5.79
CA GLU A 318 3.45 8.18 6.07
C GLU A 318 2.68 8.62 7.33
N ASN A 319 1.61 7.90 7.71
CA ASN A 319 0.82 8.21 8.92
C ASN A 319 1.34 7.56 10.21
N LYS A 320 2.43 6.78 10.18
CA LYS A 320 3.05 6.31 11.42
C LYS A 320 3.74 7.49 12.08
N SER A 321 3.05 8.03 13.07
CA SER A 321 3.53 8.98 14.07
C SER A 321 4.95 8.63 14.54
N GLY A 322 5.74 9.65 14.84
CA GLY A 322 7.16 9.57 15.26
C GLY A 322 7.46 8.77 16.53
N HIS A 323 6.60 7.84 16.94
CA HIS A 323 6.76 6.98 18.11
C HIS A 323 7.69 5.77 17.90
N GLY A 324 8.20 5.55 16.69
CA GLY A 324 9.15 4.47 16.40
C GLY A 324 10.58 4.73 16.91
N GLU A 325 11.03 5.99 16.92
CA GLU A 325 12.42 6.32 17.29
C GLU A 325 12.73 6.12 18.77
N HIS A 326 11.74 6.28 19.65
CA HIS A 326 11.89 6.02 21.09
C HIS A 326 12.21 4.57 21.43
N TYR A 327 12.05 3.64 20.46
CA TYR A 327 12.41 2.23 20.62
C TYR A 327 13.83 1.89 20.15
N ILE A 328 14.64 2.89 19.77
CA ILE A 328 16.04 2.68 19.41
C ILE A 328 16.92 3.17 20.54
N THR A 329 17.58 2.24 21.23
CA THR A 329 18.58 2.56 22.25
C THR A 329 19.87 3.04 21.59
N ARG A 330 20.33 4.23 21.93
CA ARG A 330 21.61 4.83 21.50
C ARG A 330 22.54 5.07 22.67
N THR A 331 22.00 5.23 23.88
CA THR A 331 22.78 5.50 25.11
C THR A 331 22.68 4.35 26.12
N ARG A 332 23.64 4.30 27.07
CA ARG A 332 23.59 3.34 28.21
C ARG A 332 22.34 3.53 29.07
N LYS A 333 21.87 4.76 29.27
CA LYS A 333 20.66 5.04 30.06
C LYS A 333 19.42 4.46 29.38
N GLU A 334 19.29 4.64 28.07
CA GLU A 334 18.21 4.06 27.27
C GLU A 334 18.25 2.53 27.26
N TYR A 335 19.45 1.93 27.21
CA TYR A 335 19.64 0.48 27.28
C TYR A 335 19.03 -0.12 28.56
N TRP A 336 19.36 0.43 29.73
CA TRP A 336 18.84 -0.06 31.01
C TRP A 336 17.35 0.26 31.19
N ALA A 337 16.87 1.39 30.66
CA ALA A 337 15.45 1.72 30.65
C ALA A 337 14.66 0.70 29.80
N MET A 338 15.18 0.33 28.63
CA MET A 338 14.58 -0.69 27.77
C MET A 338 14.57 -2.06 28.45
N LEU A 339 15.68 -2.47 29.08
CA LEU A 339 15.74 -3.73 29.79
C LEU A 339 14.67 -3.79 30.90
N ARG A 340 14.55 -2.74 31.73
CA ARG A 340 13.54 -2.67 32.79
C ARG A 340 12.12 -2.73 32.25
N SER A 341 11.83 -1.96 31.19
CA SER A 341 10.53 -1.97 30.52
C SER A 341 10.20 -3.33 29.92
N ALA A 342 11.19 -4.00 29.30
CA ALA A 342 11.03 -5.34 28.74
C ALA A 342 10.85 -6.41 29.82
N SER A 343 11.56 -6.31 30.94
CA SER A 343 11.38 -7.16 32.11
C SER A 343 9.93 -7.09 32.65
N GLY A 344 9.35 -5.89 32.75
CA GLY A 344 7.93 -5.73 33.12
C GLY A 344 6.97 -6.42 32.13
N GLY A 345 7.27 -6.34 30.83
CA GLY A 345 6.56 -7.09 29.80
C GLY A 345 6.68 -8.60 29.96
N GLY A 346 7.89 -9.10 30.28
CA GLY A 346 8.15 -10.52 30.55
C GLY A 346 7.34 -11.06 31.74
N ALA A 347 7.21 -10.26 32.80
CA ALA A 347 6.41 -10.62 33.97
C ALA A 347 4.92 -10.79 33.62
N LEU A 348 4.33 -9.82 32.89
CA LEU A 348 2.93 -9.94 32.45
C LEU A 348 2.72 -11.12 31.50
N ILE A 349 3.67 -11.41 30.61
CA ILE A 349 3.57 -12.54 29.68
C ILE A 349 3.58 -13.88 30.42
N ALA A 350 4.35 -14.02 31.50
CA ALA A 350 4.29 -15.22 32.34
C ALA A 350 2.90 -15.40 32.97
N LEU A 351 2.30 -14.32 33.49
CA LEU A 351 0.94 -14.36 34.03
C LEU A 351 -0.12 -14.68 32.97
N MET A 352 0.03 -14.13 31.76
CA MET A 352 -0.85 -14.46 30.64
C MET A 352 -0.74 -15.93 30.24
N ALA A 353 0.47 -16.49 30.25
CA ALA A 353 0.71 -17.91 29.97
C ALA A 353 0.08 -18.80 31.05
N LEU A 354 0.18 -18.43 32.33
CA LEU A 354 -0.51 -19.10 33.44
C LEU A 354 -2.02 -19.10 33.24
N ASN A 355 -2.60 -17.94 32.96
CA ASN A 355 -4.04 -17.81 32.74
C ASN A 355 -4.50 -18.65 31.54
N LYS A 356 -3.67 -18.74 30.49
CA LYS A 356 -3.95 -19.60 29.33
C LYS A 356 -3.97 -21.10 29.68
N ILE A 357 -3.08 -21.54 30.57
CA ILE A 357 -3.10 -22.93 31.10
C ILE A 357 -4.42 -23.15 31.84
N HIS A 358 -4.78 -22.23 32.74
CA HIS A 358 -6.02 -22.31 33.51
C HIS A 358 -7.28 -22.33 32.63
N ILE A 359 -7.36 -21.47 31.60
CA ILE A 359 -8.47 -21.48 30.62
C ILE A 359 -8.59 -22.84 29.92
N GLY A 360 -7.46 -23.49 29.60
CA GLY A 360 -7.44 -24.81 28.98
C GLY A 360 -8.00 -25.92 29.87
N GLU A 361 -7.91 -25.76 31.19
CA GLU A 361 -8.39 -26.74 32.18
C GLU A 361 -9.89 -26.60 32.49
N MET A 362 -10.53 -25.49 32.11
CA MET A 362 -11.96 -25.24 32.37
C MET A 362 -12.91 -26.12 31.53
N GLY A 363 -12.40 -26.89 30.56
CA GLY A 363 -13.20 -27.86 29.78
C GLY A 363 -14.18 -27.24 28.77
N PHE A 364 -13.97 -25.98 28.36
CA PHE A 364 -14.78 -25.36 27.31
C PHE A 364 -14.52 -25.97 25.92
N GLY A 365 -15.48 -25.82 25.02
CA GLY A 365 -15.30 -26.16 23.60
C GLY A 365 -14.19 -25.33 22.94
N GLU A 366 -13.61 -25.86 21.86
CA GLU A 366 -12.40 -25.31 21.22
C GLU A 366 -12.51 -23.84 20.81
N PHE A 367 -13.67 -23.42 20.30
CA PHE A 367 -13.91 -22.02 19.94
C PHE A 367 -13.82 -21.11 21.17
N THR A 368 -14.56 -21.43 22.23
CA THR A 368 -14.60 -20.63 23.46
C THR A 368 -13.24 -20.57 24.13
N THR A 369 -12.54 -21.71 24.22
CA THR A 369 -11.17 -21.78 24.75
C THR A 369 -10.21 -20.88 23.95
N SER A 370 -10.27 -20.94 22.62
CA SER A 370 -9.40 -20.14 21.74
C SER A 370 -9.76 -18.65 21.77
N PHE A 371 -11.05 -18.32 21.88
CA PHE A 371 -11.54 -16.96 22.02
C PHE A 371 -11.13 -16.33 23.36
N LEU A 372 -11.28 -17.05 24.47
CA LEU A 372 -10.82 -16.62 25.80
C LEU A 372 -9.29 -16.46 25.84
N ASN A 373 -8.55 -17.37 25.21
CA ASN A 373 -7.10 -17.21 25.04
C ASN A 373 -6.75 -15.97 24.21
N GLY A 374 -7.51 -15.70 23.14
CA GLY A 374 -7.39 -14.49 22.34
C GLY A 374 -7.64 -13.22 23.16
N LEU A 375 -8.68 -13.21 23.99
CA LEU A 375 -9.00 -12.09 24.89
C LEU A 375 -7.92 -11.88 25.96
N ASN A 376 -7.48 -12.97 26.61
CA ASN A 376 -6.37 -12.96 27.57
C ASN A 376 -5.12 -12.31 26.95
N TYR A 377 -4.79 -12.71 25.73
CA TYR A 377 -3.65 -12.17 25.01
C TYR A 377 -3.86 -10.71 24.58
N GLY A 378 -5.01 -10.39 23.99
CA GLY A 378 -5.33 -9.06 23.49
C GLY A 378 -5.34 -8.01 24.60
N ILE A 379 -6.02 -8.31 25.72
CA ILE A 379 -6.07 -7.45 26.91
C ILE A 379 -4.68 -7.37 27.54
N GLY A 380 -3.97 -8.49 27.68
CA GLY A 380 -2.62 -8.48 28.26
C GLY A 380 -1.63 -7.63 27.46
N PHE A 381 -1.67 -7.67 26.12
CA PHE A 381 -0.83 -6.78 25.31
C PHE A 381 -1.26 -5.31 25.38
N MET A 382 -2.55 -5.02 25.53
CA MET A 382 -3.01 -3.65 25.83
C MET A 382 -2.46 -3.18 27.17
N LEU A 383 -2.52 -4.00 28.23
CA LEU A 383 -1.99 -3.67 29.55
C LEU A 383 -0.48 -3.43 29.51
N ILE A 384 0.28 -4.28 28.81
CA ILE A 384 1.73 -4.08 28.60
C ILE A 384 1.99 -2.70 27.98
N HIS A 385 1.21 -2.31 26.97
CA HIS A 385 1.32 -0.99 26.34
C HIS A 385 0.93 0.15 27.29
N MET A 386 -0.19 0.01 28.00
CA MET A 386 -0.70 1.02 28.94
C MET A 386 0.26 1.28 30.10
N LEU A 387 0.99 0.26 30.55
CA LEU A 387 1.99 0.35 31.61
C LEU A 387 3.38 0.78 31.11
N HIS A 388 3.51 1.14 29.83
CA HIS A 388 4.78 1.52 29.18
C HIS A 388 5.86 0.41 29.27
N PHE A 389 5.41 -0.85 29.33
CA PHE A 389 6.27 -2.00 29.21
C PHE A 389 6.53 -2.36 27.74
N THR A 390 7.62 -3.07 27.49
CA THR A 390 8.09 -3.40 26.14
C THR A 390 7.91 -4.89 25.85
N VAL A 391 7.36 -5.20 24.68
CA VAL A 391 7.39 -6.54 24.10
C VAL A 391 8.36 -6.51 22.93
N ALA A 392 9.44 -7.27 23.05
CA ALA A 392 10.33 -7.54 21.92
C ALA A 392 9.55 -8.15 20.76
N THR A 393 10.01 -7.94 19.52
CA THR A 393 9.39 -8.39 18.25
C THR A 393 8.35 -7.45 17.61
N LYS A 394 7.72 -6.53 18.35
CA LYS A 394 6.80 -5.53 17.76
C LYS A 394 7.53 -4.36 17.11
N GLN A 395 8.69 -4.01 17.66
CA GLN A 395 9.47 -2.83 17.29
C GLN A 395 10.07 -2.86 15.86
N PRO A 396 10.60 -3.99 15.34
CA PRO A 396 11.21 -4.03 14.01
C PRO A 396 10.25 -3.60 12.90
N ALA A 397 8.99 -4.04 12.94
CA ALA A 397 7.96 -3.64 11.98
C ALA A 397 7.66 -2.13 12.01
N MET A 398 7.92 -1.45 13.13
CA MET A 398 7.76 0.01 13.25
C MET A 398 8.97 0.77 12.71
N THR A 399 10.18 0.22 12.88
CA THR A 399 11.43 0.85 12.39
C THR A 399 11.56 0.81 10.86
N ALA A 400 10.93 -0.16 10.19
CA ALA A 400 10.98 -0.34 8.73
C ALA A 400 10.53 0.89 7.91
N ALA A 401 9.57 1.67 8.41
CA ALA A 401 9.10 2.88 7.73
C ALA A 401 10.16 3.99 7.73
N SER A 402 10.83 4.19 8.88
CA SER A 402 11.95 5.14 9.01
C SER A 402 13.15 4.72 8.16
N PHE A 403 13.43 3.42 8.05
CA PHE A 403 14.42 2.90 7.11
C PHE A 403 14.11 3.31 5.66
N ALA A 404 12.87 3.09 5.21
CA ALA A 404 12.50 3.41 3.84
C ALA A 404 12.53 4.93 3.55
N GLU A 405 12.17 5.77 4.52
CA GLU A 405 12.27 7.24 4.42
C GLU A 405 13.74 7.71 4.25
N GLN A 406 14.69 7.09 4.98
CA GLN A 406 16.11 7.42 4.83
C GLN A 406 16.70 6.96 3.49
N VAL A 407 16.14 5.91 2.88
CA VAL A 407 16.50 5.49 1.51
C VAL A 407 16.00 6.51 0.49
N GLU A 408 14.79 7.05 0.67
CA GLU A 408 14.18 8.04 -0.23
C GLU A 408 14.94 9.38 -0.23
N ARG A 409 15.34 9.87 0.95
CA ARG A 409 15.99 11.18 1.09
C ARG A 409 17.43 11.27 0.61
N ASN A 410 18.12 10.16 0.37
CA ASN A 410 19.54 10.18 0.00
C ASN A 410 19.74 9.61 -1.41
N GLU A 411 20.46 10.34 -2.26
CA GLU A 411 20.89 9.85 -3.56
C GLU A 411 21.80 8.61 -3.42
N LYS A 412 21.68 7.69 -4.38
CA LYS A 412 22.30 6.35 -4.41
C LYS A 412 23.80 6.42 -4.05
N GLY A 413 24.26 5.55 -3.14
CA GLY A 413 25.69 5.39 -2.88
C GLY A 413 26.05 4.81 -1.51
N ARG A 414 27.36 4.68 -1.26
CA ARG A 414 27.97 4.06 -0.06
C ARG A 414 27.57 4.76 1.25
N ALA A 415 27.23 6.05 1.21
CA ALA A 415 26.77 6.82 2.37
C ALA A 415 25.39 6.37 2.89
N VAL A 416 24.50 5.94 1.98
CA VAL A 416 23.19 5.38 2.32
C VAL A 416 23.37 4.02 2.98
N GLU A 417 24.20 3.16 2.40
CA GLU A 417 24.53 1.83 2.95
C GLU A 417 25.11 1.95 4.37
N LEU A 418 25.94 2.96 4.63
CA LEU A 418 26.55 3.20 5.96
C LEU A 418 25.54 3.70 6.99
N LYS A 419 24.63 4.63 6.62
CA LYS A 419 23.54 5.07 7.51
C LYS A 419 22.56 3.93 7.82
N LEU A 420 22.15 3.17 6.80
CA LEU A 420 21.24 2.03 6.95
C LEU A 420 21.84 0.92 7.82
N SER A 421 23.12 0.59 7.61
CA SER A 421 23.80 -0.42 8.42
C SER A 421 23.89 -0.01 9.90
N LYS A 422 24.18 1.27 10.18
CA LYS A 422 24.17 1.79 11.55
C LYS A 422 22.80 1.67 12.21
N LEU A 423 21.74 2.04 11.49
CA LEU A 423 20.37 1.94 12.00
C LEU A 423 19.95 0.47 12.20
N LEU A 424 20.37 -0.47 11.34
CA LEU A 424 20.15 -1.91 11.55
C LEU A 424 20.88 -2.45 12.78
N VAL A 425 22.10 -2.00 13.05
CA VAL A 425 22.84 -2.37 14.26
C VAL A 425 22.14 -1.83 15.50
N ASP A 426 21.69 -0.57 15.48
CA ASP A 426 20.97 0.03 16.61
C ASP A 426 19.62 -0.67 16.88
N VAL A 427 18.91 -1.08 15.82
CA VAL A 427 17.68 -1.87 15.93
C VAL A 427 17.98 -3.27 16.47
N ALA A 428 18.99 -3.97 15.92
CA ALA A 428 19.39 -5.30 16.38
C ALA A 428 19.74 -5.28 17.88
N ARG A 429 20.54 -4.31 18.33
CA ARG A 429 20.87 -4.13 19.75
C ARG A 429 19.61 -3.96 20.59
N SER A 430 18.74 -3.02 20.21
CA SER A 430 17.52 -2.74 20.96
C SER A 430 16.61 -3.97 21.05
N GLN A 431 16.50 -4.74 19.97
CA GLN A 431 15.77 -6.00 19.98
C GLN A 431 16.40 -7.04 20.90
N SER A 432 17.72 -7.23 20.85
CA SER A 432 18.42 -8.21 21.69
C SER A 432 18.18 -7.94 23.18
N VAL A 433 18.23 -6.67 23.60
CA VAL A 433 17.99 -6.27 25.00
C VAL A 433 16.54 -6.52 25.41
N ALA A 434 15.60 -6.14 24.55
CA ALA A 434 14.19 -6.36 24.82
C ALA A 434 13.88 -7.86 24.92
N VAL A 435 14.37 -8.68 23.96
CA VAL A 435 14.20 -10.13 23.99
C VAL A 435 14.79 -10.70 25.27
N PHE A 436 16.02 -10.32 25.62
CA PHE A 436 16.66 -10.78 26.85
C PHE A 436 15.84 -10.44 28.10
N GLY A 437 15.35 -9.21 28.22
CA GLY A 437 14.50 -8.77 29.33
C GLY A 437 13.18 -9.54 29.42
N ASN A 438 12.48 -9.71 28.29
CA ASN A 438 11.25 -10.49 28.24
C ASN A 438 11.49 -11.96 28.61
N VAL A 439 12.46 -12.62 27.96
CA VAL A 439 12.75 -14.06 28.11
C VAL A 439 13.21 -14.38 29.53
N SER A 440 14.20 -13.65 30.05
CA SER A 440 14.77 -13.93 31.37
C SER A 440 13.72 -13.84 32.47
N VAL A 441 12.96 -12.74 32.52
CA VAL A 441 11.94 -12.55 33.55
C VAL A 441 10.76 -13.50 33.36
N ALA A 442 10.33 -13.76 32.12
CA ALA A 442 9.25 -14.70 31.87
C ALA A 442 9.59 -16.12 32.35
N VAL A 443 10.81 -16.61 32.07
CA VAL A 443 11.28 -17.93 32.52
C VAL A 443 11.38 -17.97 34.04
N LEU A 444 12.05 -16.98 34.65
CA LEU A 444 12.28 -16.95 36.09
C LEU A 444 10.97 -16.85 36.87
N LEU A 445 10.04 -15.99 36.45
CA LEU A 445 8.75 -15.83 37.11
C LEU A 445 7.87 -17.07 36.92
N ALA A 446 7.83 -17.66 35.73
CA ALA A 446 7.08 -18.89 35.48
C ALA A 446 7.63 -20.06 36.33
N ALA A 447 8.95 -20.21 36.39
CA ALA A 447 9.61 -21.21 37.22
C ALA A 447 9.31 -20.98 38.71
N LEU A 448 9.38 -19.73 39.19
CA LEU A 448 9.05 -19.37 40.56
C LEU A 448 7.59 -19.72 40.90
N ILE A 449 6.65 -19.36 40.02
CA ILE A 449 5.22 -19.67 40.21
C ILE A 449 5.00 -21.19 40.25
N ALA A 450 5.60 -21.94 39.33
CA ALA A 450 5.52 -23.41 39.36
C ALA A 450 6.11 -24.00 40.64
N ALA A 451 7.26 -23.49 41.10
CA ALA A 451 7.91 -24.00 42.31
C ALA A 451 7.07 -23.73 43.56
N VAL A 452 6.52 -22.51 43.68
CA VAL A 452 5.62 -22.14 44.78
C VAL A 452 4.35 -22.99 44.76
N PHE A 453 3.76 -23.21 43.58
CA PHE A 453 2.59 -24.07 43.44
C PHE A 453 2.89 -25.50 43.90
N THR A 454 3.96 -26.11 43.37
CA THR A 454 4.37 -27.46 43.75
C THR A 454 4.67 -27.58 45.23
N ALA A 455 5.31 -26.56 45.84
CA ALA A 455 5.59 -26.55 47.27
C ALA A 455 4.32 -26.47 48.13
N GLN A 456 3.25 -25.83 47.65
CA GLN A 456 1.99 -25.67 48.39
C GLN A 456 1.03 -26.84 48.19
N THR A 457 0.96 -27.41 46.99
CA THR A 457 -0.03 -28.44 46.62
C THR A 457 0.55 -29.86 46.60
N ALA A 458 1.87 -30.01 46.70
CA ALA A 458 2.61 -31.26 46.50
C ALA A 458 2.34 -31.91 45.12
N GLN A 459 1.82 -31.15 44.15
CA GLN A 459 1.52 -31.60 42.80
C GLN A 459 2.19 -30.66 41.78
N PRO A 460 2.73 -31.18 40.66
CA PRO A 460 3.29 -30.33 39.62
C PRO A 460 2.20 -29.47 38.97
N LEU A 461 2.53 -28.21 38.66
CA LEU A 461 1.61 -27.29 37.99
C LEU A 461 1.19 -27.79 36.59
N LEU A 462 2.12 -28.42 35.87
CA LEU A 462 1.83 -29.06 34.58
C LEU A 462 1.88 -30.58 34.70
N SER A 463 0.92 -31.26 34.05
CA SER A 463 0.99 -32.70 33.83
C SER A 463 2.20 -33.09 32.97
N MET A 464 2.66 -34.34 33.09
CA MET A 464 3.79 -34.86 32.28
C MET A 464 3.53 -34.74 30.78
N GLU A 465 2.29 -34.91 30.33
CA GLU A 465 1.88 -34.71 28.94
C GLU A 465 2.04 -33.25 28.51
N ASN A 466 1.59 -32.30 29.34
CA ASN A 466 1.73 -30.87 29.07
C ASN A 466 3.21 -30.45 29.04
N VAL A 467 4.05 -30.98 29.94
CA VAL A 467 5.50 -30.78 29.91
C VAL A 467 6.09 -31.26 28.59
N ALA A 468 5.78 -32.50 28.18
CA ALA A 468 6.26 -33.06 26.92
C ALA A 468 5.81 -32.23 25.71
N TYR A 469 4.56 -31.77 25.71
CA TYR A 469 4.04 -30.86 24.69
C TYR A 469 4.83 -29.55 24.63
N GLN A 470 5.10 -28.89 25.76
CA GLN A 470 5.86 -27.63 25.76
C GLN A 470 7.30 -27.82 25.23
N ILE A 471 7.98 -28.90 25.61
CA ILE A 471 9.33 -29.22 25.10
C ILE A 471 9.27 -29.50 23.59
N LYS A 472 8.36 -30.37 23.14
CA LYS A 472 8.18 -30.70 21.72
C LYS A 472 7.90 -29.44 20.90
N SER A 473 7.12 -28.52 21.45
CA SER A 473 6.68 -27.31 20.78
C SER A 473 7.77 -26.30 20.43
N VAL A 474 8.94 -26.40 21.06
CA VAL A 474 10.07 -25.50 20.78
C VAL A 474 11.10 -26.15 19.88
N GLN A 475 11.03 -27.46 19.62
CA GLN A 475 12.02 -28.15 18.79
C GLN A 475 11.93 -27.71 17.33
N PRO A 476 13.00 -27.13 16.73
CA PRO A 476 12.91 -26.49 15.43
C PRO A 476 12.99 -27.46 14.23
N PHE A 477 13.62 -28.62 14.40
CA PHE A 477 13.93 -29.54 13.29
C PHE A 477 13.02 -30.77 13.22
N THR A 478 12.39 -31.14 14.34
CA THR A 478 11.48 -32.29 14.44
C THR A 478 10.02 -31.90 14.31
N GLN A 479 9.71 -30.62 14.46
CA GLN A 479 8.36 -30.06 14.42
C GLN A 479 8.34 -28.83 13.50
N PRO A 480 7.17 -28.46 12.94
CA PRO A 480 6.99 -27.24 12.14
C PRO A 480 7.06 -25.94 12.98
N THR A 481 7.82 -25.93 14.07
CA THR A 481 7.96 -24.82 15.03
C THR A 481 8.39 -23.52 14.35
N LEU A 482 9.37 -23.55 13.44
CA LEU A 482 9.83 -22.34 12.74
C LEU A 482 8.79 -21.83 11.74
N TRP A 483 7.99 -22.72 11.16
CA TRP A 483 6.86 -22.32 10.31
C TRP A 483 5.78 -21.60 11.13
N TYR A 484 5.43 -22.14 12.29
CA TYR A 484 4.51 -21.50 13.24
C TYR A 484 5.08 -20.18 13.80
N ALA A 485 6.40 -20.08 13.94
CA ALA A 485 7.07 -18.83 14.28
C ALA A 485 6.99 -17.78 13.16
N ALA A 486 7.06 -18.22 11.89
CA ALA A 486 6.86 -17.33 10.75
C ALA A 486 5.42 -16.80 10.69
N ILE A 487 4.41 -17.63 10.97
CA ILE A 487 3.01 -17.20 11.08
C ILE A 487 2.86 -16.09 12.14
N ALA A 488 3.47 -16.25 13.31
CA ALA A 488 3.47 -15.20 14.33
C ALA A 488 4.13 -13.90 13.83
N GLY A 489 5.21 -14.01 13.06
CA GLY A 489 5.87 -12.88 12.38
C GLY A 489 4.95 -12.16 11.37
N VAL A 490 4.14 -12.91 10.62
CA VAL A 490 3.11 -12.33 9.73
C VAL A 490 2.07 -11.57 10.54
N TRP A 491 1.57 -12.15 11.64
CA TRP A 491 0.59 -11.47 12.50
C TRP A 491 1.14 -10.22 13.20
N LEU A 492 2.41 -10.23 13.60
CA LEU A 492 3.11 -9.03 14.08
C LEU A 492 3.10 -7.93 13.02
N PHE A 493 3.43 -8.26 11.77
CA PHE A 493 3.37 -7.32 10.66
C PHE A 493 1.94 -6.81 10.41
N CYS A 494 0.94 -7.69 10.35
CA CYS A 494 -0.47 -7.33 10.20
C CYS A 494 -0.95 -6.39 11.32
N SER A 495 -0.56 -6.66 12.58
CA SER A 495 -0.89 -5.79 13.71
C SER A 495 -0.33 -4.37 13.54
N GLY A 496 0.85 -4.25 12.93
CA GLY A 496 1.47 -2.97 12.61
C GLY A 496 0.73 -2.17 11.54
N ILE A 497 0.08 -2.84 10.58
CA ILE A 497 -0.81 -2.21 9.60
C ILE A 497 -2.11 -1.75 10.27
N ILE A 498 -2.70 -2.63 11.08
CA ILE A 498 -3.95 -2.34 11.81
C ILE A 498 -3.75 -1.13 12.73
N ALA A 499 -2.63 -1.06 13.45
CA ALA A 499 -2.29 0.10 14.25
C ALA A 499 -2.27 1.39 13.42
N GLY A 500 -1.54 1.40 12.29
CA GLY A 500 -1.51 2.57 11.39
C GLY A 500 -2.89 2.95 10.85
N PHE A 501 -3.75 1.98 10.54
CA PHE A 501 -5.13 2.25 10.12
C PHE A 501 -5.95 2.93 11.23
N PHE A 502 -5.85 2.47 12.47
CA PHE A 502 -6.58 3.04 13.59
C PHE A 502 -6.02 4.39 14.06
N ASP A 503 -4.70 4.61 14.00
CA ASP A 503 -4.10 5.94 14.23
C ASP A 503 -4.58 6.95 13.17
N ASN A 504 -4.56 6.54 11.89
CA ASN A 504 -5.09 7.31 10.80
C ASN A 504 -6.59 7.62 10.97
N ARG A 505 -7.36 6.65 11.48
CA ARG A 505 -8.79 6.83 11.80
C ARG A 505 -9.00 7.77 12.99
N ALA A 506 -8.18 7.70 14.03
CA ALA A 506 -8.25 8.60 15.18
C ALA A 506 -8.01 10.04 14.77
N ALA A 507 -7.01 10.24 13.90
CA ALA A 507 -6.76 11.51 13.25
C ALA A 507 -7.96 11.90 12.38
N TYR A 508 -8.45 11.01 11.49
CA TYR A 508 -9.55 11.29 10.56
C TYR A 508 -10.89 11.66 11.22
N LEU A 509 -11.18 11.10 12.39
CA LEU A 509 -12.44 11.39 13.09
C LEU A 509 -12.33 12.56 14.06
N ASP A 510 -11.16 13.18 14.18
CA ASP A 510 -10.80 14.08 15.27
C ASP A 510 -11.25 13.49 16.61
N LEU A 511 -10.72 12.29 16.90
CA LEU A 511 -11.18 11.47 18.02
C LEU A 511 -11.07 12.24 19.35
N ARG A 512 -10.08 13.12 19.47
CA ARG A 512 -9.89 14.02 20.62
C ARG A 512 -11.11 14.90 20.86
N ARG A 513 -11.56 15.67 19.86
CA ARG A 513 -12.76 16.51 20.01
C ARG A 513 -14.02 15.66 20.14
N ARG A 514 -14.13 14.58 19.35
CA ARG A 514 -15.31 13.72 19.32
C ARG A 514 -15.59 13.03 20.66
N LEU A 515 -14.57 12.49 21.33
CA LEU A 515 -14.74 11.85 22.64
C LEU A 515 -15.05 12.88 23.74
N THR A 516 -14.54 14.10 23.61
CA THR A 516 -14.83 15.20 24.55
C THR A 516 -16.30 15.63 24.53
N ILE A 517 -17.03 15.40 23.44
CA ILE A 517 -18.46 15.74 23.34
C ILE A 517 -19.39 14.52 23.36
N ASN A 518 -18.86 13.30 23.49
CA ASN A 518 -19.64 12.07 23.41
C ASN A 518 -20.73 12.01 24.51
N PRO A 519 -22.00 11.75 24.17
CA PRO A 519 -23.11 11.78 25.14
C PRO A 519 -22.95 10.77 26.29
N PHE A 520 -22.41 9.58 26.03
CA PHE A 520 -22.21 8.56 27.04
C PHE A 520 -21.05 8.94 27.97
N LEU A 521 -19.92 9.39 27.43
CA LEU A 521 -18.79 9.86 28.24
C LEU A 521 -19.13 11.13 29.05
N LYS A 522 -20.02 11.99 28.54
CA LYS A 522 -20.55 13.12 29.31
C LYS A 522 -21.36 12.67 30.53
N LYS A 523 -22.08 11.55 30.45
CA LYS A 523 -22.84 10.98 31.55
C LYS A 523 -21.95 10.26 32.57
N CYS A 524 -20.90 9.59 32.12
CA CYS A 524 -20.06 8.75 32.99
C CYS A 524 -18.83 9.45 33.58
N LEU A 525 -18.29 10.50 32.93
CA LEU A 525 -17.01 11.09 33.30
C LEU A 525 -17.08 12.62 33.46
N PRO A 526 -16.41 13.19 34.48
CA PRO A 526 -16.17 14.62 34.59
C PRO A 526 -15.40 15.18 33.40
N ALA A 527 -15.53 16.49 33.14
CA ALA A 527 -14.93 17.14 31.97
C ALA A 527 -13.40 16.93 31.87
N SER A 528 -12.66 17.09 32.97
CA SER A 528 -11.20 16.90 32.99
C SER A 528 -10.80 15.46 32.63
N ALA A 529 -11.41 14.46 33.27
CA ALA A 529 -11.15 13.05 32.99
C ALA A 529 -11.48 12.67 31.54
N ARG A 530 -12.57 13.23 31.00
CA ARG A 530 -12.97 13.00 29.62
C ARG A 530 -11.98 13.59 28.61
N THR A 531 -11.42 14.77 28.88
CA THR A 531 -10.38 15.38 28.03
C THR A 531 -9.10 14.53 28.03
N HIS A 532 -8.64 14.09 29.22
CA HIS A 532 -7.47 13.21 29.33
C HIS A 532 -7.70 11.87 28.63
N PHE A 533 -8.88 11.27 28.81
CA PHE A 533 -9.26 10.05 28.10
C PHE A 533 -9.28 10.25 26.59
N ALA A 534 -9.85 11.36 26.11
CA ALA A 534 -9.92 11.68 24.69
C ALA A 534 -8.54 11.88 24.06
N GLU A 535 -7.64 12.56 24.77
CA GLU A 535 -6.26 12.76 24.35
C GLU A 535 -5.46 11.46 24.36
N TYR A 536 -5.59 10.66 25.42
CA TYR A 536 -4.96 9.34 25.50
C TYR A 536 -5.42 8.43 24.36
N MET A 537 -6.74 8.33 24.13
CA MET A 537 -7.30 7.54 23.06
C MET A 537 -6.84 8.05 21.69
N HIS A 538 -6.84 9.36 21.44
CA HIS A 538 -6.37 9.91 20.17
C HIS A 538 -4.89 9.56 19.89
N ASN A 539 -4.04 9.63 20.92
CA ASN A 539 -2.61 9.36 20.78
C ASN A 539 -2.27 7.85 20.77
N ASN A 540 -3.14 6.98 21.29
CA ASN A 540 -2.85 5.55 21.47
C ASN A 540 -3.81 4.61 20.74
N TYR A 541 -4.79 5.10 19.97
CA TYR A 541 -5.86 4.24 19.43
C TYR A 541 -5.32 3.10 18.57
N GLY A 542 -4.39 3.40 17.66
CA GLY A 542 -3.75 2.39 16.83
C GLY A 542 -2.89 1.44 17.63
N SER A 543 -2.12 1.94 18.60
CA SER A 543 -1.31 1.07 19.47
C SER A 543 -2.16 0.09 20.28
N LEU A 544 -3.29 0.55 20.85
CA LEU A 544 -4.23 -0.30 21.60
C LEU A 544 -4.90 -1.32 20.69
N ALA A 545 -5.49 -0.88 19.56
CA ALA A 545 -6.15 -1.77 18.62
C ALA A 545 -5.19 -2.80 18.01
N GLY A 546 -3.98 -2.38 17.64
CA GLY A 546 -2.94 -3.26 17.12
C GLY A 546 -2.52 -4.32 18.13
N ASN A 547 -2.30 -3.95 19.41
CA ASN A 547 -1.97 -4.91 20.47
C ASN A 547 -3.12 -5.88 20.74
N PHE A 548 -4.35 -5.38 20.80
CA PHE A 548 -5.53 -6.19 21.02
C PHE A 548 -5.71 -7.23 19.90
N VAL A 549 -5.70 -6.78 18.64
CA VAL A 549 -5.87 -7.68 17.49
C VAL A 549 -4.70 -8.64 17.37
N PHE A 550 -3.47 -8.22 17.68
CA PHE A 550 -2.33 -9.14 17.74
C PHE A 550 -2.59 -10.29 18.72
N GLY A 551 -3.03 -10.00 19.94
CA GLY A 551 -3.37 -11.04 20.92
C GLY A 551 -4.52 -11.94 20.49
N MET A 552 -5.58 -11.37 19.91
CA MET A 552 -6.69 -12.16 19.34
C MET A 552 -6.21 -13.10 18.24
N LEU A 553 -5.36 -12.63 17.32
CA LEU A 553 -4.78 -13.47 16.25
C LEU A 553 -3.92 -14.60 16.83
N LEU A 554 -3.10 -14.32 17.85
CA LEU A 554 -2.31 -15.35 18.52
C LEU A 554 -3.17 -16.43 19.18
N GLY A 555 -4.28 -16.06 19.83
CA GLY A 555 -5.15 -16.99 20.53
C GLY A 555 -6.09 -17.79 19.62
N MET A 556 -6.55 -17.19 18.52
CA MET A 556 -7.56 -17.80 17.63
C MET A 556 -6.99 -18.59 16.45
N THR A 557 -5.71 -18.44 16.10
CA THR A 557 -5.17 -19.10 14.90
C THR A 557 -5.25 -20.62 14.95
N GLY A 558 -5.05 -21.23 16.12
CA GLY A 558 -5.20 -22.68 16.29
C GLY A 558 -6.62 -23.16 15.96
N TYR A 559 -7.64 -22.41 16.39
CA TYR A 559 -9.04 -22.70 16.04
C TYR A 559 -9.31 -22.59 14.54
N PHE A 560 -8.83 -21.54 13.88
CA PHE A 560 -8.99 -21.43 12.42
C PHE A 560 -8.25 -22.54 11.67
N GLY A 561 -7.11 -23.01 12.18
CA GLY A 561 -6.43 -24.20 11.68
C GLY A 561 -7.33 -25.43 11.75
N HIS A 562 -7.86 -25.71 12.94
CA HIS A 562 -8.75 -26.85 13.15
C HIS A 562 -10.01 -26.77 12.27
N MET A 563 -10.69 -25.62 12.24
CA MET A 563 -11.90 -25.41 11.44
C MET A 563 -11.68 -25.59 9.93
N LEU A 564 -10.49 -25.24 9.42
CA LEU A 564 -10.14 -25.35 8.01
C LEU A 564 -9.42 -26.66 7.67
N ASN A 565 -9.25 -27.58 8.63
CA ASN A 565 -8.41 -28.78 8.49
C ASN A 565 -6.97 -28.46 8.02
N LEU A 566 -6.44 -27.32 8.46
CA LEU A 566 -5.07 -26.88 8.18
C LEU A 566 -4.22 -27.02 9.45
N PRO A 567 -2.97 -27.50 9.35
CA PRO A 567 -2.05 -27.54 10.49
C PRO A 567 -1.53 -26.13 10.80
N LEU A 568 -2.39 -25.27 11.33
CA LEU A 568 -2.04 -23.90 11.75
C LEU A 568 -1.90 -23.82 13.25
N ASP A 569 -0.75 -23.32 13.70
CA ASP A 569 -0.44 -23.05 15.09
C ASP A 569 0.55 -21.88 15.15
N ILE A 570 0.82 -21.35 16.34
CA ILE A 570 1.68 -20.19 16.53
C ILE A 570 2.71 -20.43 17.63
N ARG A 571 3.96 -20.08 17.32
CA ARG A 571 5.06 -20.01 18.27
C ARG A 571 5.59 -18.59 18.37
N HIS A 572 5.50 -18.00 19.55
CA HIS A 572 6.00 -16.66 19.82
C HIS A 572 7.00 -16.71 20.97
N VAL A 573 8.17 -16.11 20.78
CA VAL A 573 9.32 -16.20 21.69
C VAL A 573 8.95 -16.02 23.16
N ALA A 574 8.22 -14.95 23.50
CA ALA A 574 7.93 -14.62 24.89
C ALA A 574 6.99 -15.64 25.59
N PHE A 575 5.99 -16.17 24.88
CA PHE A 575 5.12 -17.21 25.44
C PHE A 575 5.83 -18.56 25.52
N SER A 576 6.62 -18.89 24.49
CA SER A 576 7.45 -20.09 24.51
C SER A 576 8.46 -20.06 25.68
N SER A 577 9.02 -18.89 26.02
CA SER A 577 9.88 -18.71 27.20
C SER A 577 9.14 -19.01 28.51
N ALA A 578 7.97 -18.42 28.72
CA ALA A 578 7.17 -18.65 29.93
C ALA A 578 6.78 -20.14 30.06
N ASN A 579 6.32 -20.76 28.97
CA ASN A 579 5.92 -22.16 28.95
C ASN A 579 7.08 -23.10 29.28
N ILE A 580 8.29 -22.82 28.76
CA ILE A 580 9.49 -23.58 29.12
C ILE A 580 9.86 -23.37 30.59
N GLY A 581 9.66 -22.17 31.15
CA GLY A 581 9.83 -21.93 32.59
C GLY A 581 8.90 -22.79 33.45
N TYR A 582 7.62 -22.88 33.10
CA TYR A 582 6.66 -23.78 33.78
C TYR A 582 7.03 -25.25 33.62
N ALA A 583 7.43 -25.68 32.41
CA ALA A 583 7.81 -27.05 32.12
C ALA A 583 9.11 -27.46 32.83
N ALA A 584 10.06 -26.54 32.98
CA ALA A 584 11.34 -26.80 33.63
C ALA A 584 11.18 -27.30 35.07
N VAL A 585 10.31 -26.63 35.83
CA VAL A 585 10.05 -27.00 37.22
C VAL A 585 9.09 -28.18 37.33
N SER A 586 8.00 -28.17 36.55
CA SER A 586 6.99 -29.25 36.62
C SER A 586 7.52 -30.61 36.15
N GLY A 587 8.45 -30.60 35.20
CA GLY A 587 9.05 -31.81 34.62
C GLY A 587 10.44 -32.15 35.14
N HIS A 588 10.95 -31.43 36.14
CA HIS A 588 12.33 -31.57 36.66
C HIS A 588 13.39 -31.60 35.54
N ILE A 589 13.26 -30.69 34.57
CA ILE A 589 14.15 -30.65 33.40
C ILE A 589 15.56 -30.24 33.86
N GLY A 590 16.57 -31.05 33.53
CA GLY A 590 17.96 -30.72 33.83
C GLY A 590 18.43 -29.41 33.16
N VAL A 591 19.36 -28.70 33.81
CA VAL A 591 19.86 -27.37 33.37
C VAL A 591 20.34 -27.37 31.92
N PHE A 592 21.03 -28.43 31.48
CA PHE A 592 21.50 -28.55 30.10
C PHE A 592 20.35 -28.61 29.09
N SER A 593 19.30 -29.40 29.39
CA SER A 593 18.11 -29.48 28.54
C SER A 593 17.32 -28.16 28.55
N LEU A 594 17.24 -27.48 29.70
CA LEU A 594 16.66 -26.14 29.78
C LEU A 594 17.41 -25.15 28.87
N LEU A 595 18.75 -25.13 28.89
CA LEU A 595 19.55 -24.26 28.03
C LEU A 595 19.33 -24.54 26.54
N ILE A 596 19.24 -25.81 26.13
CA ILE A 596 18.92 -26.19 24.74
C ILE A 596 17.52 -25.69 24.35
N ASN A 597 16.52 -25.89 25.22
CA ASN A 597 15.16 -25.42 24.95
C ASN A 597 15.10 -23.89 24.88
N LEU A 598 15.86 -23.17 25.72
CA LEU A 598 15.97 -21.71 25.63
C LEU A 598 16.65 -21.27 24.32
N ALA A 599 17.69 -21.96 23.86
CA ALA A 599 18.31 -21.69 22.55
C ALA A 599 17.30 -21.87 21.40
N ASN A 600 16.48 -22.92 21.47
CA ASN A 600 15.39 -23.15 20.52
C ASN A 600 14.34 -22.03 20.56
N VAL A 601 13.98 -21.54 21.76
CA VAL A 601 13.07 -20.40 21.93
C VAL A 601 13.66 -19.11 21.34
N LEU A 602 14.96 -18.88 21.48
CA LEU A 602 15.62 -17.75 20.82
C LEU A 602 15.57 -17.85 19.29
N LEU A 603 15.64 -19.06 18.72
CA LEU A 603 15.46 -19.27 17.28
C LEU A 603 14.04 -18.94 16.81
N ILE A 604 13.01 -19.29 17.60
CA ILE A 604 11.62 -18.85 17.37
C ILE A 604 11.56 -17.32 17.31
N GLY A 605 12.20 -16.64 18.28
CA GLY A 605 12.29 -15.18 18.30
C GLY A 605 12.95 -14.62 17.06
N LEU A 606 14.10 -15.17 16.65
CA LEU A 606 14.80 -14.74 15.44
C LEU A 606 13.87 -14.79 14.21
N VAL A 607 13.10 -15.87 14.04
CA VAL A 607 12.14 -16.01 12.94
C VAL A 607 10.97 -15.01 13.08
N ASN A 608 10.40 -14.83 14.29
CA ASN A 608 9.34 -13.84 14.54
C ASN A 608 9.79 -12.43 14.09
N LEU A 609 11.00 -12.03 14.48
CA LEU A 609 11.60 -10.73 14.13
C LEU A 609 11.90 -10.62 12.64
N TRP A 610 12.56 -11.63 12.07
CA TRP A 610 13.00 -11.61 10.67
C TRP A 610 11.82 -11.49 9.71
N VAL A 611 10.80 -12.32 9.89
CA VAL A 611 9.62 -12.33 9.00
C VAL A 611 8.85 -11.03 9.11
N SER A 612 8.58 -10.54 10.33
CA SER A 612 7.84 -9.29 10.54
C SER A 612 8.58 -8.08 9.98
N PHE A 613 9.90 -7.99 10.22
CA PHE A 613 10.73 -6.90 9.71
C PHE A 613 10.83 -6.91 8.19
N MET A 614 11.09 -8.06 7.56
CA MET A 614 11.22 -8.16 6.10
C MET A 614 9.92 -7.79 5.38
N LEU A 615 8.77 -8.26 5.88
CA LEU A 615 7.47 -7.89 5.31
C LEU A 615 7.21 -6.38 5.45
N ALA A 616 7.49 -5.80 6.62
CA ALA A 616 7.35 -4.37 6.85
C ALA A 616 8.27 -3.54 5.93
N LEU A 617 9.53 -3.94 5.80
CA LEU A 617 10.51 -3.26 4.95
C LEU A 617 10.13 -3.34 3.47
N LEU A 618 9.73 -4.51 2.98
CA LEU A 618 9.30 -4.69 1.59
C LEU A 618 8.09 -3.81 1.23
N VAL A 619 7.12 -3.70 2.14
CA VAL A 619 5.95 -2.85 1.94
C VAL A 619 6.32 -1.37 2.02
N ALA A 620 7.18 -0.97 2.97
CA ALA A 620 7.63 0.41 3.11
C ALA A 620 8.45 0.90 1.90
N LEU A 621 9.35 0.08 1.37
CA LEU A 621 10.13 0.39 0.17
C LEU A 621 9.24 0.52 -1.07
N ARG A 622 8.31 -0.43 -1.25
CA ARG A 622 7.31 -0.37 -2.35
C ARG A 622 6.38 0.83 -2.25
N ALA A 623 6.06 1.30 -1.04
CA ALA A 623 5.24 2.50 -0.85
C ALA A 623 5.90 3.76 -1.43
N ARG A 624 7.23 3.82 -1.35
CA ARG A 624 8.06 4.99 -1.69
C ARG A 624 8.74 4.87 -3.06
N ASP A 625 8.39 3.87 -3.87
CA ASP A 625 9.08 3.50 -5.12
C ASP A 625 10.62 3.38 -4.98
N THR A 626 11.10 3.09 -3.77
CA THR A 626 12.52 2.94 -3.49
C THR A 626 12.90 1.48 -3.50
N SER A 627 14.13 1.20 -3.90
CA SER A 627 14.72 -0.13 -3.80
C SER A 627 16.10 -0.02 -3.16
N ILE A 628 16.46 -1.04 -2.38
CA ILE A 628 17.82 -1.19 -1.91
C ILE A 628 18.62 -1.70 -3.11
N GLY A 629 19.47 -0.84 -3.69
CA GLY A 629 20.21 -1.16 -4.91
C GLY A 629 21.16 -2.36 -4.79
N SER A 630 21.61 -2.68 -3.57
CA SER A 630 22.67 -3.66 -3.32
C SER A 630 22.54 -4.31 -1.94
N ILE A 631 21.61 -5.25 -1.77
CA ILE A 631 21.50 -6.07 -0.56
C ILE A 631 22.87 -6.68 -0.13
N PRO A 632 23.70 -7.21 -1.06
CA PRO A 632 25.02 -7.74 -0.69
C PRO A 632 25.96 -6.68 -0.08
N ASN A 633 25.92 -5.44 -0.56
CA ASN A 633 26.77 -4.37 -0.03
C ASN A 633 26.27 -3.85 1.32
N LEU A 634 24.95 -3.83 1.53
CA LEU A 634 24.37 -3.55 2.84
C LEU A 634 24.81 -4.60 3.86
N VAL A 635 24.69 -5.90 3.52
CA VAL A 635 25.16 -7.01 4.37
C VAL A 635 26.66 -6.91 4.63
N LYS A 636 27.46 -6.61 3.60
CA LYS A 636 28.91 -6.40 3.74
C LYS A 636 29.22 -5.24 4.68
N SER A 637 28.49 -4.13 4.58
CA SER A 637 28.66 -2.95 5.45
C SER A 637 28.28 -3.24 6.90
N ILE A 638 27.19 -3.99 7.12
CA ILE A 638 26.80 -4.49 8.46
C ILE A 638 27.91 -5.37 9.02
N TRP A 639 28.39 -6.34 8.24
CA TRP A 639 29.47 -7.24 8.67
C TRP A 639 30.76 -6.49 9.00
N GLN A 640 31.13 -5.48 8.19
CA GLN A 640 32.28 -4.64 8.46
C GLN A 640 32.14 -3.86 9.77
N GLN A 641 30.94 -3.32 10.07
CA GLN A 641 30.68 -2.64 11.34
C GLN A 641 30.69 -3.59 12.55
N ILE A 642 30.09 -4.77 12.41
CA ILE A 642 30.11 -5.81 13.45
C ILE A 642 31.55 -6.26 13.72
N LYS A 643 32.34 -6.53 12.67
CA LYS A 643 33.75 -6.90 12.81
C LYS A 643 34.58 -5.78 13.45
N ALA A 644 34.30 -4.52 13.12
CA ALA A 644 35.01 -3.38 13.67
C ALA A 644 34.72 -3.14 15.15
N ASN A 645 33.48 -3.39 15.60
CA ASN A 645 33.10 -3.29 17.02
C ASN A 645 32.01 -4.32 17.36
N PRO A 646 32.37 -5.56 17.69
CA PRO A 646 31.40 -6.62 17.96
C PRO A 646 30.55 -6.32 19.20
N LEU A 647 31.14 -5.61 20.18
CA LEU A 647 30.45 -5.16 21.38
C LEU A 647 29.32 -4.15 21.07
N ASN A 648 29.35 -3.45 19.93
CA ASN A 648 28.33 -2.47 19.57
C ASN A 648 26.97 -3.11 19.21
N LEU A 649 26.99 -4.40 18.84
CA LEU A 649 25.79 -5.18 18.54
C LEU A 649 24.99 -5.53 19.80
N ILE A 650 25.67 -5.60 20.95
CA ILE A 650 25.07 -6.00 22.23
C ILE A 650 24.99 -4.81 23.19
N PHE A 651 25.99 -3.94 23.23
CA PHE A 651 26.06 -2.79 24.13
C PHE A 651 26.18 -1.48 23.35
N PRO A 652 25.66 -0.35 23.87
CA PRO A 652 25.93 0.96 23.30
C PRO A 652 27.38 1.35 23.63
N VAL A 653 28.29 1.05 22.71
CA VAL A 653 29.70 1.47 22.82
C VAL A 653 29.85 2.78 22.06
N GLN A 654 30.09 3.88 22.78
CA GLN A 654 30.45 5.14 22.14
C GLN A 654 31.81 4.95 21.46
N THR A 655 31.89 5.23 20.17
CA THR A 655 33.16 5.17 19.43
C THR A 655 34.11 6.20 20.03
N ALA A 656 35.40 5.87 20.20
CA ALA A 656 36.41 6.77 20.79
C ALA A 656 36.41 8.20 20.20
N ALA A 657 36.06 8.36 18.92
CA ALA A 657 35.94 9.66 18.25
C ALA A 657 34.72 10.49 18.70
N GLN A 658 33.64 9.85 19.15
CA GLN A 658 32.47 10.54 19.71
C GLN A 658 32.72 10.96 21.15
N THR A 659 33.36 10.14 21.98
CA THR A 659 33.77 10.52 23.36
C THR A 659 34.71 11.72 23.37
N VAL A 660 35.64 11.81 22.41
CA VAL A 660 36.50 13.00 22.24
C VAL A 660 35.70 14.22 21.79
N LYS A 661 34.63 14.05 21.00
CA LYS A 661 33.74 15.15 20.60
C LYS A 661 32.87 15.62 21.76
N THR A 662 32.23 14.73 22.52
CA THR A 662 31.45 15.12 23.71
C THR A 662 32.34 15.73 24.78
N ALA A 663 33.55 15.20 25.01
CA ALA A 663 34.52 15.82 25.93
C ALA A 663 34.89 17.25 25.51
N LYS A 664 35.09 17.51 24.21
CA LYS A 664 35.35 18.87 23.69
C LYS A 664 34.14 19.80 23.77
N THR A 665 32.91 19.28 23.66
CA THR A 665 31.69 20.08 23.82
C THR A 665 31.44 20.43 25.29
N ASP A 666 31.69 19.47 26.20
CA ASP A 666 31.55 19.65 27.64
C ASP A 666 32.66 20.56 28.22
N GLU A 667 33.85 20.58 27.62
CA GLU A 667 34.90 21.59 27.90
C GLU A 667 34.49 22.98 27.44
N LYS A 668 33.91 23.12 26.23
CA LYS A 668 33.38 24.41 25.74
C LYS A 668 32.23 24.97 26.58
N GLU A 669 31.31 24.13 27.04
CA GLU A 669 30.23 24.57 27.94
C GLU A 669 30.71 24.93 29.36
N LYS A 670 31.90 24.46 29.76
CA LYS A 670 32.54 24.88 31.02
C LYS A 670 33.34 26.16 30.88
N ASP A 671 33.94 26.41 29.71
CA ASP A 671 34.62 27.67 29.42
C ASP A 671 33.64 28.82 29.15
N ASP A 672 32.45 28.57 28.58
CA ASP A 672 31.38 29.57 28.44
C ASP A 672 30.64 29.87 29.77
N LYS A 673 30.97 29.17 30.86
CA LYS A 673 30.42 29.36 32.21
C LYS A 673 31.43 29.90 33.23
N LYS A 674 32.63 30.24 32.79
CA LYS A 674 33.60 31.06 33.54
C LYS A 674 33.65 32.45 32.93
#